data_AF-A0A9J7M2E1-F1
#
_entry.id   AF-A0A9J7M2E1-F1
#
_cell.length_a   1.000
_cell.length_b   1.000
_cell.length_c   1.000
_cell.angle_alpha   90.00
_cell.angle_beta   90.00
_cell.angle_gamma   90.00
#
_symmetry.space_group_name_H-M   'P 1'
#
loop_
_entity.id
_entity.type
_entity.pdbx_description
1 polymer ?
#
loop_
_entity_poly.entity_id
_entity_poly.type
_entity_poly.pdbx_seq_one_letter_code
_entity_poly.pdbx_strand_id
1 'polypeptide(L)'
;MDAVYFYMRSLAASNPFVTARESLMTLFEEVRRKVTQMEGKKKANQESHHGKFGEKWPKVRRQYPEKSSPLRREVWILPPQLRKGQMKGLVSGLGVTGQPNTKTPSELMKTFELNFLHAHGKLFTKTGMETFAVVVSRTLQEFQSLLQLSPASIGNMKLLQVMGINMFAVSNFNRAFCCPGTSSEGWTEGIKSPLQDCAVKLGMDMFGLMVTTAVHKLQQQRTSLTSSANSDGSQEGKPNTDLQELLPSLKVWADWMTCHRSMWNPTTSTHSTTSPVVNTWTALADLCNELEESDLSAVTMEDENREGLEPVVLEEDFHLAGFQPLSSQIITGVKYASSSLVQKGVAQDVLRKKSLQLFGQYLCGIERPILVWEHGKHVSIVSTNQDAEHAAGQLNVAAENLQIEEDIIIEACIEEEEMNAETCDMSRGSFKELKAKRDLLAKLLEEKEKRKNHIEAVLDDQTSAVQIEVEVVPAFLIPDTNSFIDNLHGLKRLILCQMFTVVVPLIVINELDGLARGSRHEEKTSGHAQKLQQGAMLAIKFLEDQFSHHDSHLRALTSKGTSLDTIAFRNEDMPGHQGNNDDVILSCCLHFCHDVAKDYMPTKRGEPIRLKRDVVLLTDDRNLHLKAHTHNVPVKEIQEFIQWSGL
;
A
#
# COMPACT_ATOMS: atom_id res chain seq x y z
N MET A 1 8.29 8.10 -4.82
CA MET A 1 7.69 9.42 -5.11
C MET A 1 8.74 10.45 -5.52
N ASP A 2 9.84 10.59 -4.77
CA ASP A 2 10.86 11.63 -5.00
C ASP A 2 11.45 11.65 -6.42
N ALA A 3 11.78 10.47 -6.98
CA ALA A 3 12.28 10.38 -8.36
C ALA A 3 11.30 10.98 -9.38
N VAL A 4 10.01 10.65 -9.25
CA VAL A 4 8.95 11.19 -10.12
C VAL A 4 8.85 12.70 -9.95
N TYR A 5 8.85 13.20 -8.71
CA TYR A 5 8.83 14.63 -8.42
C TYR A 5 10.00 15.37 -9.09
N PHE A 6 11.24 14.90 -8.92
CA PHE A 6 12.41 15.58 -9.50
C PHE A 6 12.45 15.52 -11.02
N TYR A 7 12.03 14.41 -11.64
CA TYR A 7 11.90 14.36 -13.10
C TYR A 7 10.79 15.27 -13.63
N MET A 8 9.67 15.39 -12.92
CA MET A 8 8.62 16.36 -13.27
C MET A 8 9.08 17.81 -13.09
N ARG A 9 9.82 18.09 -12.02
CA ARG A 9 10.46 19.41 -11.78
C ARG A 9 11.45 19.76 -12.89
N SER A 10 12.29 18.83 -13.33
CA SER A 10 13.25 19.07 -14.40
C SER A 10 12.59 19.26 -15.77
N LEU A 11 11.46 18.60 -16.02
CA LEU A 11 10.63 18.87 -17.19
C LEU A 11 9.94 20.24 -17.06
N ALA A 12 9.48 20.64 -15.89
CA ALA A 12 8.77 21.89 -15.67
C ALA A 12 9.66 23.11 -15.38
N ALA A 13 10.95 23.01 -15.64
CA ALA A 13 11.84 24.16 -15.57
C ALA A 13 11.74 25.01 -16.84
N SER A 14 12.23 26.26 -16.77
CA SER A 14 12.38 27.13 -17.94
C SER A 14 13.22 26.47 -19.04
N ASN A 15 14.25 25.71 -18.63
CA ASN A 15 15.09 24.90 -19.50
C ASN A 15 14.84 23.41 -19.21
N PRO A 16 13.89 22.76 -19.92
CA PRO A 16 13.47 21.40 -19.60
C PRO A 16 14.50 20.34 -19.97
N PHE A 17 14.75 19.38 -19.06
CA PHE A 17 15.58 18.20 -19.37
C PHE A 17 14.72 17.09 -19.98
N VAL A 18 14.53 17.13 -21.31
CA VAL A 18 13.56 16.29 -22.03
C VAL A 18 13.72 14.78 -21.85
N THR A 19 14.93 14.26 -21.63
CA THR A 19 15.19 12.83 -21.38
C THR A 19 14.59 12.33 -20.06
N ALA A 20 14.25 13.23 -19.12
CA ALA A 20 13.47 12.89 -17.94
C ALA A 20 12.10 12.29 -18.29
N ARG A 21 11.56 12.59 -19.49
CA ARG A 21 10.29 12.03 -19.96
C ARG A 21 10.37 10.51 -20.11
N GLU A 22 11.44 9.98 -20.69
CA GLU A 22 11.66 8.53 -20.86
C GLU A 22 11.83 7.83 -19.50
N SER A 23 12.53 8.50 -18.58
CA SER A 23 12.70 8.02 -17.20
C SER A 23 11.36 7.94 -16.48
N LEU A 24 10.48 8.95 -16.65
CA LEU A 24 9.12 8.93 -16.11
C LEU A 24 8.26 7.82 -16.72
N MET A 25 8.34 7.60 -18.03
CA MET A 25 7.61 6.50 -18.69
C MET A 25 8.00 5.15 -18.06
N THR A 26 9.29 4.92 -17.85
CA THR A 26 9.82 3.69 -17.24
C THR A 26 9.34 3.52 -15.80
N LEU A 27 9.38 4.59 -14.99
CA LEU A 27 8.91 4.57 -13.61
C LEU A 27 7.40 4.30 -13.52
N PHE A 28 6.59 4.92 -14.38
CA PHE A 28 5.15 4.70 -14.37
C PHE A 28 4.76 3.30 -14.85
N GLU A 29 5.50 2.72 -15.79
CA GLU A 29 5.29 1.32 -16.18
C GLU A 29 5.66 0.35 -15.05
N GLU A 30 6.72 0.64 -14.28
CA GLU A 30 7.05 -0.14 -13.09
C GLU A 30 5.94 -0.06 -12.03
N VAL A 31 5.38 1.12 -11.78
CA VAL A 31 4.24 1.34 -10.88
C VAL A 31 3.02 0.56 -11.36
N ARG A 32 2.68 0.65 -12.65
CA ARG A 32 1.57 -0.08 -13.26
C ARG A 32 1.73 -1.59 -13.08
N ARG A 33 2.92 -2.14 -13.32
CA ARG A 33 3.23 -3.56 -13.11
C ARG A 33 3.05 -3.96 -11.64
N LYS A 34 3.55 -3.16 -10.70
CA LYS A 34 3.37 -3.41 -9.25
C LYS A 34 1.90 -3.43 -8.84
N VAL A 35 1.11 -2.47 -9.31
CA VAL A 35 -0.33 -2.43 -9.02
C VAL A 35 -1.05 -3.63 -9.64
N THR A 36 -0.78 -3.95 -10.91
CA THR A 36 -1.39 -5.10 -11.59
C THR A 36 -1.07 -6.42 -10.88
N GLN A 37 0.16 -6.59 -10.39
CA GLN A 37 0.53 -7.74 -9.56
C GLN A 37 -0.25 -7.79 -8.23
N MET A 38 -0.43 -6.64 -7.57
CA MET A 38 -1.20 -6.55 -6.32
C MET A 38 -2.71 -6.76 -6.55
N GLU A 39 -3.26 -6.25 -7.64
CA GLU A 39 -4.67 -6.43 -8.00
C GLU A 39 -4.93 -7.84 -8.51
N GLY A 40 -4.00 -8.45 -9.26
CA GLY A 40 -4.06 -9.87 -9.64
C GLY A 40 -4.07 -10.76 -8.40
N LYS A 41 -3.23 -10.47 -7.39
CA LYS A 41 -3.27 -11.14 -6.09
C LYS A 41 -4.61 -10.94 -5.37
N LYS A 42 -5.21 -9.74 -5.43
CA LYS A 42 -6.52 -9.44 -4.81
C LYS A 42 -7.70 -10.08 -5.55
N LYS A 43 -7.69 -10.09 -6.89
CA LYS A 43 -8.73 -10.69 -7.74
C LYS A 43 -8.68 -12.22 -7.66
N ALA A 44 -7.50 -12.82 -7.67
CA ALA A 44 -7.35 -14.25 -7.36
C ALA A 44 -7.92 -14.60 -5.97
N ASN A 45 -7.78 -13.68 -5.00
CA ASN A 45 -8.38 -13.80 -3.67
C ASN A 45 -9.91 -13.59 -3.66
N GLN A 46 -10.46 -12.74 -4.55
CA GLN A 46 -11.89 -12.41 -4.63
C GLN A 46 -12.71 -13.37 -5.52
N GLU A 47 -12.15 -13.87 -6.61
CA GLU A 47 -12.78 -14.86 -7.50
C GLU A 47 -12.88 -16.24 -6.81
N SER A 48 -11.98 -16.50 -5.85
CA SER A 48 -12.12 -17.60 -4.89
C SER A 48 -13.34 -17.48 -3.96
N HIS A 49 -13.99 -16.31 -3.90
CA HIS A 49 -15.16 -16.04 -3.04
C HIS A 49 -16.51 -15.95 -3.77
N HIS A 50 -16.57 -15.87 -5.10
CA HIS A 50 -17.82 -15.63 -5.84
C HIS A 50 -18.44 -16.83 -6.58
N GLY A 51 -17.80 -18.01 -6.57
CA GLY A 51 -18.44 -19.24 -7.05
C GLY A 51 -19.35 -19.89 -5.99
N LYS A 52 -20.63 -19.48 -5.91
CA LYS A 52 -21.85 -20.28 -5.61
C LYS A 52 -22.97 -19.45 -4.98
N PHE A 53 -23.89 -18.97 -5.81
CA PHE A 53 -25.29 -18.76 -5.44
C PHE A 53 -26.07 -19.99 -5.90
N GLY A 54 -26.63 -20.75 -4.96
CA GLY A 54 -27.37 -21.98 -5.24
C GLY A 54 -27.27 -22.98 -4.10
N GLU A 55 -28.26 -22.92 -3.22
CA GLU A 55 -28.64 -23.92 -2.20
C GLU A 55 -27.86 -24.01 -0.87
N LYS A 56 -28.67 -24.15 0.19
CA LYS A 56 -28.39 -23.90 1.61
C LYS A 56 -27.56 -25.01 2.26
N TRP A 57 -26.29 -24.77 2.60
CA TRP A 57 -25.54 -25.47 3.67
C TRP A 57 -24.48 -24.52 4.30
N PRO A 58 -24.06 -24.71 5.58
CA PRO A 58 -23.34 -23.69 6.36
C PRO A 58 -21.87 -23.53 5.96
N LYS A 59 -21.41 -22.28 5.81
CA LYS A 59 -20.06 -21.91 5.33
C LYS A 59 -18.97 -22.21 6.38
N VAL A 60 -18.10 -23.18 6.11
CA VAL A 60 -16.80 -23.39 6.77
C VAL A 60 -15.73 -22.62 5.98
N ARG A 61 -14.92 -21.81 6.67
CA ARG A 61 -13.84 -20.99 6.10
C ARG A 61 -12.72 -21.91 5.59
N ARG A 62 -12.60 -22.06 4.26
CA ARG A 62 -11.50 -22.79 3.61
C ARG A 62 -10.43 -21.79 3.17
N GLN A 63 -9.21 -21.94 3.68
CA GLN A 63 -8.03 -21.19 3.26
C GLN A 63 -7.13 -22.13 2.43
N TYR A 64 -6.73 -21.68 1.24
CA TYR A 64 -5.77 -22.37 0.36
C TYR A 64 -4.37 -21.75 0.55
N PRO A 65 -3.30 -22.53 0.78
CA PRO A 65 -1.94 -22.00 0.88
C PRO A 65 -1.25 -21.92 -0.50
N GLU A 66 -0.39 -20.91 -0.62
CA GLU A 66 0.12 -20.30 -1.86
C GLU A 66 1.35 -21.00 -2.49
N LYS A 67 1.68 -22.25 -2.13
CA LYS A 67 2.88 -22.95 -2.65
C LYS A 67 2.72 -24.46 -2.75
N SER A 68 1.65 -24.94 -3.38
CA SER A 68 1.49 -26.36 -3.62
C SER A 68 1.71 -26.68 -5.10
N SER A 69 2.47 -27.75 -5.39
CA SER A 69 2.63 -28.26 -6.75
C SER A 69 1.24 -28.55 -7.35
N PRO A 70 1.05 -28.52 -8.68
CA PRO A 70 -0.26 -28.80 -9.30
C PRO A 70 -0.86 -30.16 -8.86
N LEU A 71 -0.02 -31.04 -8.31
CA LEU A 71 -0.32 -32.38 -7.82
C LEU A 71 -0.72 -32.45 -6.34
N ARG A 72 -0.45 -31.45 -5.51
CA ARG A 72 -0.80 -31.44 -4.07
C ARG A 72 -1.58 -30.16 -3.75
N ARG A 73 -2.65 -30.24 -2.98
CA ARG A 73 -3.48 -29.08 -2.57
C ARG A 73 -3.76 -29.19 -1.09
N GLU A 74 -3.42 -28.19 -0.28
CA GLU A 74 -3.77 -28.22 1.15
C GLU A 74 -4.99 -27.33 1.44
N VAL A 75 -5.82 -27.75 2.40
CA VAL A 75 -7.02 -27.02 2.84
C VAL A 75 -6.92 -26.86 4.35
N TRP A 76 -6.66 -25.64 4.83
CA TRP A 76 -6.49 -25.36 6.26
C TRP A 76 -7.84 -24.98 6.90
N ILE A 77 -8.18 -25.67 7.98
CA ILE A 77 -9.45 -25.55 8.71
C ILE A 77 -9.15 -25.23 10.17
N LEU A 78 -9.72 -24.13 10.66
CA LEU A 78 -9.57 -23.71 12.05
C LEU A 78 -10.53 -24.50 12.96
N PRO A 79 -10.06 -25.05 14.10
CA PRO A 79 -10.93 -25.77 15.02
C PRO A 79 -12.14 -24.93 15.51
N PRO A 80 -13.31 -25.56 15.71
CA PRO A 80 -14.58 -24.87 15.97
C PRO A 80 -14.65 -24.08 17.29
N GLN A 81 -13.67 -24.22 18.20
CA GLN A 81 -13.60 -23.40 19.42
C GLN A 81 -13.43 -21.89 19.14
N LEU A 82 -13.11 -21.49 17.90
CA LEU A 82 -12.86 -20.10 17.51
C LEU A 82 -14.07 -19.39 16.87
N ARG A 83 -15.26 -19.47 17.49
CA ARG A 83 -16.35 -18.53 17.15
C ARG A 83 -16.06 -17.18 17.80
N LYS A 84 -15.82 -16.15 16.97
CA LYS A 84 -15.63 -14.74 17.34
C LYS A 84 -16.61 -14.31 18.43
N GLY A 85 -16.14 -14.20 19.67
CA GLY A 85 -16.97 -13.74 20.78
C GLY A 85 -16.38 -13.86 22.19
N GLN A 86 -15.45 -14.78 22.46
CA GLN A 86 -15.11 -15.14 23.86
C GLN A 86 -13.70 -14.77 24.37
N MET A 87 -12.90 -13.98 23.63
CA MET A 87 -11.54 -13.60 24.06
C MET A 87 -11.35 -12.11 24.40
N LYS A 88 -12.42 -11.38 24.71
CA LYS A 88 -12.31 -10.00 25.25
C LYS A 88 -12.00 -9.94 26.76
N GLY A 89 -11.99 -11.07 27.46
CA GLY A 89 -11.98 -11.09 28.94
C GLY A 89 -10.63 -11.28 29.63
N LEU A 90 -9.60 -11.82 28.98
CA LEU A 90 -8.38 -12.26 29.70
C LEU A 90 -7.12 -11.44 29.40
N VAL A 91 -7.17 -10.54 28.40
CA VAL A 91 -6.04 -9.66 28.02
C VAL A 91 -6.24 -8.22 28.52
N SER A 92 -7.06 -8.04 29.57
CA SER A 92 -7.28 -6.71 30.17
C SER A 92 -6.21 -6.33 31.22
N GLY A 93 -5.16 -7.15 31.39
CA GLY A 93 -4.07 -6.92 32.34
C GLY A 93 -2.79 -6.29 31.77
N LEU A 94 -2.66 -6.17 30.44
CA LEU A 94 -1.52 -5.51 29.79
C LEU A 94 -2.07 -4.59 28.70
N GLY A 95 -2.10 -3.29 29.00
CA GLY A 95 -2.83 -2.26 28.26
C GLY A 95 -2.44 -2.12 26.79
N VAL A 96 -3.08 -2.91 25.92
CA VAL A 96 -3.11 -2.69 24.47
C VAL A 96 -4.56 -2.76 24.02
N THR A 97 -5.20 -1.60 23.95
CA THR A 97 -6.53 -1.43 23.38
C THR A 97 -6.52 -1.78 21.90
N GLY A 98 -7.25 -2.82 21.50
CA GLY A 98 -7.49 -3.16 20.11
C GLY A 98 -8.48 -2.22 19.43
N GLN A 99 -8.15 -1.78 18.23
CA GLN A 99 -9.07 -1.20 17.24
C GLN A 99 -9.03 -2.03 15.94
N PRO A 100 -10.11 -2.03 15.13
CA PRO A 100 -10.31 -2.98 14.05
C PRO A 100 -9.43 -2.63 12.83
N ASN A 101 -8.60 -3.56 12.38
CA ASN A 101 -7.95 -3.58 11.06
C ASN A 101 -7.38 -2.22 10.57
N THR A 102 -6.72 -1.47 11.45
CA THR A 102 -6.04 -0.24 11.05
C THR A 102 -4.70 -0.61 10.39
N LYS A 103 -4.57 -0.36 9.09
CA LYS A 103 -3.24 -0.31 8.44
C LYS A 103 -2.35 0.58 9.31
N THR A 104 -1.10 0.18 9.54
CA THR A 104 -0.18 1.07 10.25
C THR A 104 0.00 2.38 9.45
N PRO A 105 0.31 3.53 10.07
CA PRO A 105 0.52 4.78 9.32
C PRO A 105 1.56 4.65 8.20
N SER A 106 2.59 3.83 8.41
CA SER A 106 3.61 3.51 7.40
C SER A 106 3.07 2.70 6.22
N GLU A 107 2.23 1.70 6.48
CA GLU A 107 1.57 0.92 5.41
C GLU A 107 0.59 1.77 4.62
N LEU A 108 -0.18 2.62 5.32
CA LEU A 108 -1.13 3.53 4.69
C LEU A 108 -0.41 4.52 3.77
N MET A 109 0.71 5.11 4.23
CA MET A 109 1.56 5.98 3.43
C MET A 109 2.07 5.25 2.17
N LYS A 110 2.61 4.04 2.31
CA LYS A 110 3.09 3.25 1.16
C LYS A 110 1.97 2.97 0.16
N THR A 111 0.77 2.64 0.63
CA THR A 111 -0.37 2.42 -0.27
C THR A 111 -0.83 3.70 -0.96
N PHE A 112 -0.85 4.82 -0.24
CA PHE A 112 -1.15 6.14 -0.80
C PHE A 112 -0.13 6.53 -1.89
N GLU A 113 1.18 6.46 -1.60
CA GLU A 113 2.21 6.83 -2.58
C GLU A 113 2.08 6.00 -3.87
N LEU A 114 1.81 4.70 -3.74
CA LEU A 114 1.63 3.81 -4.88
C LEU A 114 0.39 4.19 -5.71
N ASN A 115 -0.77 4.37 -5.07
CA ASN A 115 -2.02 4.70 -5.77
C ASN A 115 -1.98 6.10 -6.38
N PHE A 116 -1.37 7.06 -5.67
CA PHE A 116 -1.13 8.42 -6.17
C PHE A 116 -0.25 8.40 -7.43
N LEU A 117 0.87 7.68 -7.42
CA LEU A 117 1.72 7.53 -8.60
C LEU A 117 1.02 6.75 -9.72
N HIS A 118 0.15 5.80 -9.39
CA HIS A 118 -0.63 5.08 -10.40
C HIS A 118 -1.65 5.98 -11.09
N ALA A 119 -2.34 6.86 -10.36
CA ALA A 119 -3.25 7.85 -10.93
C ALA A 119 -2.50 8.81 -11.86
N HIS A 120 -1.37 9.34 -11.41
CA HIS A 120 -0.52 10.24 -12.21
C HIS A 120 0.13 9.55 -13.40
N GLY A 121 0.48 8.26 -13.27
CA GLY A 121 0.96 7.45 -14.39
C GLY A 121 -0.08 7.33 -15.50
N LYS A 122 -1.36 7.07 -15.14
CA LYS A 122 -2.47 7.05 -16.12
C LYS A 122 -2.65 8.40 -16.82
N LEU A 123 -2.59 9.52 -16.08
CA LEU A 123 -2.65 10.86 -16.67
C LEU A 123 -1.47 11.15 -17.60
N PHE A 124 -0.27 10.73 -17.21
CA PHE A 124 0.96 11.00 -17.95
C PHE A 124 1.08 10.16 -19.23
N THR A 125 0.84 8.86 -19.14
CA THR A 125 0.91 7.93 -20.28
C THR A 125 -0.34 7.95 -21.15
N LYS A 126 -1.45 8.48 -20.61
CA LYS A 126 -2.79 8.46 -21.21
C LYS A 126 -3.35 7.04 -21.42
N THR A 127 -2.83 6.05 -20.70
CA THR A 127 -3.24 4.64 -20.80
C THR A 127 -4.00 4.19 -19.55
N GLY A 128 -5.04 3.37 -19.73
CA GLY A 128 -5.77 2.79 -18.61
C GLY A 128 -6.77 3.77 -17.95
N MET A 129 -7.30 4.73 -18.72
CA MET A 129 -8.20 5.78 -18.21
C MET A 129 -9.58 5.23 -17.81
N GLU A 130 -9.98 4.06 -18.30
CA GLU A 130 -11.22 3.35 -17.94
C GLU A 130 -11.29 2.99 -16.45
N THR A 131 -10.15 2.83 -15.78
CA THR A 131 -10.05 2.55 -14.34
C THR A 131 -9.63 3.77 -13.51
N PHE A 132 -9.46 4.94 -14.12
CA PHE A 132 -8.92 6.13 -13.47
C PHE A 132 -9.76 6.59 -12.27
N ALA A 133 -11.08 6.69 -12.42
CA ALA A 133 -11.98 7.14 -11.35
C ALA A 133 -11.87 6.26 -10.08
N VAL A 134 -11.75 4.94 -10.25
CA VAL A 134 -11.58 3.99 -9.14
C VAL A 134 -10.25 4.21 -8.41
N VAL A 135 -9.16 4.45 -9.15
CA VAL A 135 -7.84 4.72 -8.56
C VAL A 135 -7.83 6.05 -7.83
N VAL A 136 -8.44 7.09 -8.39
CA VAL A 136 -8.59 8.40 -7.74
C VAL A 136 -9.38 8.29 -6.45
N SER A 137 -10.53 7.61 -6.46
CA SER A 137 -11.35 7.42 -5.26
C SER A 137 -10.57 6.76 -4.11
N ARG A 138 -9.81 5.70 -4.40
CA ARG A 138 -8.94 5.04 -3.41
C ARG A 138 -7.83 5.97 -2.92
N THR A 139 -7.20 6.72 -3.82
CA THR A 139 -6.13 7.67 -3.48
C THR A 139 -6.65 8.75 -2.53
N LEU A 140 -7.83 9.32 -2.81
CA LEU A 140 -8.46 10.34 -1.96
C LEU A 140 -8.83 9.79 -0.57
N GLN A 141 -9.36 8.57 -0.49
CA GLN A 141 -9.69 7.93 0.79
C GLN A 141 -8.43 7.67 1.65
N GLU A 142 -7.35 7.19 1.04
CA GLU A 142 -6.08 6.95 1.73
C GLU A 142 -5.44 8.27 2.17
N PHE A 143 -5.50 9.30 1.33
CA PHE A 143 -5.01 10.65 1.66
C PHE A 143 -5.80 11.28 2.81
N GLN A 144 -7.14 11.19 2.78
CA GLN A 144 -7.99 11.66 3.86
C GLN A 144 -7.66 10.96 5.18
N SER A 145 -7.47 9.63 5.14
CA SER A 145 -7.13 8.84 6.32
C SER A 145 -5.78 9.25 6.91
N LEU A 146 -4.78 9.57 6.07
CA LEU A 146 -3.48 10.08 6.52
C LEU A 146 -3.60 11.47 7.18
N LEU A 147 -4.37 12.37 6.57
CA LEU A 147 -4.61 13.71 7.12
C LEU A 147 -5.38 13.67 8.46
N GLN A 148 -6.29 12.71 8.64
CA GLN A 148 -7.02 12.53 9.89
C GLN A 148 -6.16 11.95 11.03
N LEU A 149 -5.18 11.10 10.71
CA LEU A 149 -4.24 10.57 11.70
C LEU A 149 -3.33 11.67 12.25
N SER A 150 -2.56 12.32 11.36
CA SER A 150 -1.78 13.53 11.67
C SER A 150 -1.05 13.99 10.39
N PRO A 151 -1.24 15.24 9.94
CA PRO A 151 -0.46 15.84 8.86
C PRO A 151 1.06 15.79 9.09
N ALA A 152 1.51 15.90 10.34
CA ALA A 152 2.94 15.78 10.67
C ALA A 152 3.54 14.40 10.36
N SER A 153 2.72 13.34 10.28
CA SER A 153 3.19 12.01 9.84
C SER A 153 3.50 11.95 8.34
N ILE A 154 2.96 12.89 7.54
CA ILE A 154 3.25 13.04 6.12
C ILE A 154 4.47 13.93 5.92
N GLY A 155 4.49 15.07 6.61
CA GLY A 155 5.53 16.10 6.52
C GLY A 155 5.31 17.09 5.36
N ASN A 156 5.68 18.35 5.60
CA ASN A 156 5.52 19.48 4.70
C ASN A 156 6.13 19.25 3.32
N MET A 157 7.35 18.70 3.27
CA MET A 157 8.06 18.45 2.01
C MET A 157 7.32 17.44 1.15
N LYS A 158 6.74 16.40 1.77
CA LYS A 158 5.98 15.38 1.06
C LYS A 158 4.66 15.96 0.53
N LEU A 159 3.98 16.79 1.31
CA LEU A 159 2.79 17.51 0.85
C LEU A 159 3.11 18.47 -0.31
N LEU A 160 4.24 19.18 -0.26
CA LEU A 160 4.70 20.05 -1.35
C LEU A 160 5.00 19.26 -2.62
N GLN A 161 5.63 18.09 -2.50
CA GLN A 161 5.85 17.19 -3.63
C GLN A 161 4.53 16.73 -4.26
N VAL A 162 3.53 16.38 -3.43
CA VAL A 162 2.19 15.99 -3.90
C VAL A 162 1.53 17.13 -4.67
N MET A 163 1.55 18.36 -4.13
CA MET A 163 1.04 19.54 -4.85
C MET A 163 1.84 19.83 -6.13
N GLY A 164 3.16 19.70 -6.08
CA GLY A 164 4.07 19.80 -7.23
C GLY A 164 3.70 18.88 -8.38
N ILE A 165 3.48 17.60 -8.07
CA ILE A 165 3.08 16.59 -9.05
C ILE A 165 1.68 16.91 -9.61
N ASN A 166 0.74 17.33 -8.76
CA ASN A 166 -0.60 17.75 -9.21
C ASN A 166 -0.53 18.94 -10.19
N MET A 167 0.22 20.00 -9.86
CA MET A 167 0.41 21.16 -10.75
C MET A 167 1.08 20.78 -12.08
N PHE A 168 2.09 19.90 -12.02
CA PHE A 168 2.74 19.38 -13.21
C PHE A 168 1.76 18.63 -14.11
N ALA A 169 0.95 17.74 -13.54
CA ALA A 169 -0.01 16.94 -14.30
C ALA A 169 -0.98 17.82 -15.09
N VAL A 170 -1.47 18.90 -14.50
CA VAL A 170 -2.34 19.88 -15.20
C VAL A 170 -1.59 20.58 -16.34
N SER A 171 -0.34 20.99 -16.10
CA SER A 171 0.47 21.77 -17.03
C SER A 171 1.01 20.95 -18.20
N ASN A 172 1.23 19.64 -18.00
CA ASN A 172 1.79 18.73 -18.99
C ASN A 172 0.90 18.61 -20.26
N PHE A 173 -0.41 18.85 -20.14
CA PHE A 173 -1.34 18.84 -21.28
C PHE A 173 -1.23 20.10 -22.16
N ASN A 174 -0.88 21.25 -21.58
CA ASN A 174 -0.75 22.51 -22.33
C ASN A 174 0.47 22.50 -23.28
N ARG A 175 1.52 21.76 -22.93
CA ARG A 175 2.75 21.70 -23.73
C ARG A 175 2.64 20.83 -24.99
N ALA A 176 1.71 19.89 -25.03
CA ALA A 176 1.53 19.02 -26.20
C ALA A 176 0.99 19.77 -27.44
N PHE A 177 0.43 20.97 -27.26
CA PHE A 177 -0.05 21.83 -28.36
C PHE A 177 0.98 22.87 -28.83
N CYS A 178 2.14 22.95 -28.19
CA CYS A 178 3.24 23.83 -28.62
C CYS A 178 4.23 23.03 -29.49
N CYS A 179 3.85 22.75 -30.73
CA CYS A 179 4.83 22.40 -31.76
C CYS A 179 5.78 23.59 -31.97
N PRO A 180 7.10 23.40 -32.02
CA PRO A 180 8.03 24.47 -32.36
C PRO A 180 7.92 24.75 -33.87
N GLY A 181 7.06 25.71 -34.24
CA GLY A 181 6.90 26.10 -35.65
C GLY A 181 5.74 27.04 -35.95
N THR A 182 4.73 27.15 -35.09
CA THR A 182 3.64 28.10 -35.27
C THR A 182 3.75 29.25 -34.29
N SER A 183 4.40 30.33 -34.73
CA SER A 183 4.23 31.65 -34.15
C SER A 183 2.78 32.09 -34.35
N SER A 184 1.92 31.70 -33.41
CA SER A 184 0.61 32.29 -33.25
C SER A 184 0.34 32.37 -31.76
N GLU A 185 0.49 33.59 -31.23
CA GLU A 185 -0.06 34.05 -29.96
C GLU A 185 -1.61 34.02 -30.02
N GLY A 186 -2.17 32.84 -30.28
CA GLY A 186 -3.60 32.58 -30.32
C GLY A 186 -3.95 31.67 -29.17
N TRP A 187 -4.27 32.26 -28.03
CA TRP A 187 -5.01 31.58 -26.98
C TRP A 187 -6.35 31.14 -27.56
N THR A 188 -6.48 29.88 -27.97
CA THR A 188 -7.81 29.31 -28.18
C THR A 188 -8.39 29.00 -26.80
N GLU A 189 -8.99 30.02 -26.18
CA GLU A 189 -10.04 29.80 -25.17
C GLU A 189 -11.05 28.83 -25.79
N GLY A 190 -11.24 27.64 -25.19
CA GLY A 190 -12.49 26.92 -25.45
C GLY A 190 -12.53 25.41 -25.27
N ILE A 191 -11.43 24.67 -25.34
CA ILE A 191 -11.52 23.19 -25.26
C ILE A 191 -10.46 22.65 -24.29
N LYS A 192 -10.83 22.55 -23.01
CA LYS A 192 -10.07 21.78 -22.03
C LYS A 192 -10.09 20.32 -22.46
N SER A 193 -8.93 19.66 -22.44
CA SER A 193 -8.90 18.22 -22.65
C SER A 193 -9.62 17.53 -21.48
N PRO A 194 -10.45 16.50 -21.72
CA PRO A 194 -11.06 15.73 -20.63
C PRO A 194 -10.04 15.19 -19.61
N LEU A 195 -8.82 14.86 -20.07
CA LEU A 195 -7.72 14.40 -19.21
C LEU A 195 -7.17 15.52 -18.33
N GLN A 196 -7.16 16.74 -18.83
CA GLN A 196 -6.74 17.91 -18.09
C GLN A 196 -7.76 18.26 -16.99
N ASP A 197 -9.06 18.13 -17.28
CA ASP A 197 -10.13 18.28 -16.29
C ASP A 197 -10.00 17.22 -15.19
N CYS A 198 -9.69 15.97 -15.53
CA CYS A 198 -9.38 14.92 -14.56
C CYS A 198 -8.21 15.28 -13.64
N ALA A 199 -7.13 15.84 -14.20
CA ALA A 199 -5.96 16.27 -13.43
C ALA A 199 -6.28 17.44 -12.49
N VAL A 200 -7.02 18.45 -12.99
CA VAL A 200 -7.48 19.59 -12.19
C VAL A 200 -8.38 19.10 -11.05
N LYS A 201 -9.33 18.21 -11.34
CA LYS A 201 -10.26 17.67 -10.34
C LYS A 201 -9.53 16.92 -9.22
N LEU A 202 -8.60 16.02 -9.56
CA LEU A 202 -7.80 15.29 -8.57
C LEU A 202 -7.03 16.26 -7.66
N GLY A 203 -6.38 17.28 -8.25
CA GLY A 203 -5.68 18.31 -7.49
C GLY A 203 -6.59 19.11 -6.55
N MET A 204 -7.75 19.54 -7.05
CA MET A 204 -8.76 20.28 -6.28
C MET A 204 -9.37 19.47 -5.14
N ASP A 205 -9.56 18.16 -5.32
CA ASP A 205 -10.08 17.27 -4.27
C ASP A 205 -9.06 17.06 -3.15
N MET A 206 -7.79 16.82 -3.50
CA MET A 206 -6.71 16.71 -2.52
C MET A 206 -6.51 18.03 -1.77
N PHE A 207 -6.55 19.16 -2.49
CA PHE A 207 -6.51 20.48 -1.87
C PHE A 207 -7.68 20.70 -0.91
N GLY A 208 -8.91 20.37 -1.32
CA GLY A 208 -10.10 20.45 -0.46
C GLY A 208 -9.97 19.65 0.83
N LEU A 209 -9.45 18.42 0.77
CA LEU A 209 -9.16 17.61 1.95
C LEU A 209 -8.17 18.28 2.91
N MET A 210 -7.12 18.91 2.38
CA MET A 210 -6.14 19.65 3.18
C MET A 210 -6.76 20.89 3.81
N VAL A 211 -7.59 21.64 3.07
CA VAL A 211 -8.31 22.82 3.56
C VAL A 211 -9.26 22.43 4.70
N THR A 212 -10.09 21.40 4.53
CA THR A 212 -10.98 20.89 5.59
C THR A 212 -10.20 20.47 6.83
N THR A 213 -9.05 19.82 6.65
CA THR A 213 -8.19 19.43 7.78
C THR A 213 -7.63 20.67 8.48
N ALA A 214 -7.19 21.69 7.75
CA ALA A 214 -6.67 22.93 8.32
C ALA A 214 -7.75 23.71 9.09
N VAL A 215 -8.98 23.79 8.57
CA VAL A 215 -10.15 24.39 9.25
C VAL A 215 -10.36 23.71 10.60
N HIS A 216 -10.43 22.37 10.61
CA HIS A 216 -10.63 21.62 11.85
C HIS A 216 -9.49 21.84 12.87
N LYS A 217 -8.24 21.94 12.40
CA LYS A 217 -7.08 22.22 13.26
C LYS A 217 -7.08 23.65 13.82
N LEU A 218 -7.54 24.65 13.05
CA LEU A 218 -7.74 26.02 13.51
C LEU A 218 -8.85 26.10 14.58
N GLN A 219 -9.98 25.42 14.36
CA GLN A 219 -11.07 25.34 15.33
C GLN A 219 -10.65 24.66 16.64
N GLN A 220 -9.87 23.57 16.55
CA GLN A 220 -9.28 22.91 17.72
C GLN A 220 -8.32 23.84 18.49
N GLN A 221 -7.50 24.61 17.79
CA GLN A 221 -6.60 25.57 18.42
C GLN A 221 -7.38 26.69 19.14
N ARG A 222 -8.45 27.20 18.53
CA ARG A 222 -9.32 28.22 19.12
C ARG A 222 -10.02 27.73 20.38
N THR A 223 -10.63 26.54 20.33
CA THR A 223 -11.33 25.96 21.49
C THR A 223 -10.38 25.75 22.67
N SER A 224 -9.15 25.31 22.42
CA SER A 224 -8.09 25.19 23.44
C SER A 224 -7.69 26.53 24.08
N LEU A 225 -7.62 27.61 23.29
CA LEU A 225 -7.32 28.96 23.79
C LEU A 225 -8.47 29.51 24.67
N THR A 226 -9.73 29.28 24.27
CA THR A 226 -10.89 29.76 25.04
C THR A 226 -11.09 29.03 26.37
N SER A 227 -10.68 27.75 26.48
CA SER A 227 -10.73 27.00 27.73
C SER A 227 -9.59 27.36 28.69
N SER A 228 -8.40 27.67 28.15
CA SER A 228 -7.25 28.12 28.95
C SER A 228 -7.41 29.54 29.51
N ALA A 229 -8.25 30.40 28.91
CA ALA A 229 -8.51 31.75 29.43
C ALA A 229 -9.24 31.77 30.78
N ASN A 230 -9.83 30.63 31.21
CA ASN A 230 -10.52 30.48 32.50
C ASN A 230 -9.66 29.82 33.59
N SER A 231 -8.40 29.48 33.32
CA SER A 231 -7.46 28.89 34.29
C SER A 231 -6.16 29.69 34.32
N ASP A 232 -5.80 30.17 35.50
CA ASP A 232 -4.69 31.09 35.78
C ASP A 232 -3.33 30.59 35.22
N GLY A 233 -2.68 31.45 34.43
CA GLY A 233 -1.24 31.54 34.19
C GLY A 233 -0.48 30.34 33.58
N SER A 234 0.22 30.62 32.47
CA SER A 234 1.49 29.99 32.03
C SER A 234 1.48 28.69 31.20
N GLN A 235 0.64 28.59 30.16
CA GLN A 235 1.06 27.87 28.95
C GLN A 235 0.97 28.81 27.74
N GLU A 236 2.10 29.42 27.37
CA GLU A 236 2.25 30.02 26.03
C GLU A 236 1.83 28.97 25.00
N GLY A 237 0.87 29.34 24.14
CA GLY A 237 0.22 28.44 23.19
C GLY A 237 1.24 27.71 22.34
N LYS A 238 1.42 26.41 22.59
CA LYS A 238 2.27 25.57 21.74
C LYS A 238 1.80 25.66 20.30
N PRO A 239 2.70 25.89 19.33
CA PRO A 239 2.35 25.94 17.93
C PRO A 239 1.71 24.60 17.51
N ASN A 240 0.58 24.67 16.81
CA ASN A 240 -0.07 23.47 16.27
C ASN A 240 0.78 22.94 15.11
N THR A 241 1.68 22.00 15.40
CA THR A 241 2.62 21.43 14.43
C THR A 241 1.90 20.88 13.20
N ASP A 242 0.75 20.21 13.37
CA ASP A 242 -0.03 19.70 12.23
C ASP A 242 -0.49 20.80 11.27
N LEU A 243 -0.82 21.99 11.79
CA LEU A 243 -1.21 23.13 10.96
C LEU A 243 0.00 23.71 10.23
N GLN A 244 1.15 23.83 10.90
CA GLN A 244 2.40 24.32 10.31
C GLN A 244 2.85 23.45 9.12
N GLU A 245 2.60 22.15 9.18
CA GLU A 245 2.94 21.22 8.09
C GLU A 245 2.01 21.38 6.86
N LEU A 246 0.76 21.82 7.05
CA LEU A 246 -0.22 22.01 5.97
C LEU A 246 -0.08 23.35 5.23
N LEU A 247 0.21 24.42 5.97
CA LEU A 247 0.18 25.80 5.45
C LEU A 247 1.04 26.02 4.19
N PRO A 248 2.28 25.50 4.08
CA PRO A 248 3.11 25.71 2.89
C PRO A 248 2.46 25.18 1.61
N SER A 249 1.88 23.98 1.68
CA SER A 249 1.25 23.33 0.53
C SER A 249 -0.09 23.95 0.16
N LEU A 250 -0.86 24.41 1.16
CA LEU A 250 -2.10 25.17 0.93
C LEU A 250 -1.81 26.49 0.20
N LYS A 251 -0.80 27.22 0.69
CA LYS A 251 -0.36 28.49 0.11
C LYS A 251 0.10 28.31 -1.34
N VAL A 252 0.94 27.31 -1.61
CA VAL A 252 1.45 27.02 -2.96
C VAL A 252 0.32 26.66 -3.94
N TRP A 253 -0.66 25.87 -3.52
CA TRP A 253 -1.79 25.53 -4.39
C TRP A 253 -2.69 26.74 -4.65
N ALA A 254 -2.92 27.59 -3.64
CA ALA A 254 -3.63 28.86 -3.81
C ALA A 254 -2.90 29.78 -4.81
N ASP A 255 -1.57 29.90 -4.72
CA ASP A 255 -0.76 30.65 -5.68
C ASP A 255 -0.93 30.10 -7.10
N TRP A 256 -0.87 28.77 -7.27
CA TRP A 256 -1.13 28.15 -8.57
C TRP A 256 -2.52 28.48 -9.13
N MET A 257 -3.56 28.46 -8.28
CA MET A 257 -4.92 28.81 -8.67
C MET A 257 -5.00 30.27 -9.13
N THR A 258 -4.34 31.21 -8.46
CA THR A 258 -4.30 32.62 -8.93
C THR A 258 -3.64 32.76 -10.30
N CYS A 259 -2.57 31.99 -10.56
CA CYS A 259 -1.84 32.00 -11.82
C CYS A 259 -2.64 31.38 -12.98
N HIS A 260 -3.54 30.42 -12.70
CA HIS A 260 -4.18 29.56 -13.70
C HIS A 260 -5.70 29.63 -13.65
N ARG A 261 -6.28 30.84 -13.60
CA ARG A 261 -7.72 31.07 -13.43
C ARG A 261 -8.59 30.28 -14.42
N SER A 262 -8.22 30.26 -15.71
CA SER A 262 -8.97 29.57 -16.76
C SER A 262 -9.07 28.05 -16.54
N MET A 263 -8.17 27.46 -15.75
CA MET A 263 -8.12 26.01 -15.51
C MET A 263 -9.24 25.53 -14.58
N TRP A 264 -9.69 26.35 -13.63
CA TRP A 264 -10.68 25.96 -12.62
C TRP A 264 -11.93 26.86 -12.60
N ASN A 265 -11.93 28.01 -13.29
CA ASN A 265 -13.09 28.90 -13.46
C ASN A 265 -13.42 29.07 -14.97
N PRO A 266 -14.64 28.75 -15.45
CA PRO A 266 -15.80 28.30 -14.68
C PRO A 266 -15.60 26.90 -14.08
N THR A 267 -16.24 26.68 -12.93
CA THR A 267 -16.25 25.36 -12.28
C THR A 267 -16.97 24.39 -13.20
N THR A 268 -16.22 23.50 -13.84
CA THR A 268 -16.78 22.51 -14.77
C THR A 268 -17.62 21.51 -13.98
N SER A 269 -18.94 21.52 -14.21
CA SER A 269 -19.91 20.56 -13.69
C SER A 269 -19.86 19.25 -14.49
N THR A 270 -18.68 18.63 -14.61
CA THR A 270 -18.56 17.35 -15.32
C THR A 270 -18.83 16.19 -14.37
N HIS A 271 -20.09 15.76 -14.40
CA HIS A 271 -20.69 14.47 -14.04
C HIS A 271 -19.98 13.56 -13.00
N SER A 272 -20.74 13.30 -11.93
CA SER A 272 -20.58 12.25 -10.92
C SER A 272 -20.15 10.90 -11.48
N THR A 273 -19.11 10.31 -10.88
CA THR A 273 -19.15 8.92 -10.36
C THR A 273 -18.10 8.79 -9.27
N THR A 274 -18.54 8.50 -8.04
CA THR A 274 -17.80 8.37 -6.76
C THR A 274 -17.79 9.64 -5.89
N SER A 275 -18.66 9.60 -4.87
CA SER A 275 -18.85 10.50 -3.71
C SER A 275 -17.91 11.72 -3.62
N PRO A 276 -18.41 12.96 -3.55
CA PRO A 276 -17.57 14.07 -3.13
C PRO A 276 -17.18 13.79 -1.68
N VAL A 277 -15.90 13.50 -1.44
CA VAL A 277 -15.42 13.34 -0.06
C VAL A 277 -15.47 14.71 0.65
N VAL A 278 -15.33 15.83 -0.09
CA VAL A 278 -15.35 17.21 0.41
C VAL A 278 -15.88 18.19 -0.64
N ASN A 279 -16.65 19.20 -0.22
CA ASN A 279 -16.93 20.40 -1.03
C ASN A 279 -15.79 21.42 -0.84
N THR A 280 -14.84 21.46 -1.78
CA THR A 280 -13.63 22.31 -1.68
C THR A 280 -13.97 23.79 -1.54
N TRP A 281 -15.03 24.27 -2.21
CA TRP A 281 -15.41 25.69 -2.19
C TRP A 281 -16.00 26.11 -0.85
N THR A 282 -16.87 25.27 -0.26
CA THR A 282 -17.36 25.48 1.11
C THR A 282 -16.22 25.41 2.12
N ALA A 283 -15.31 24.44 1.99
CA ALA A 283 -14.16 24.32 2.87
C ALA A 283 -13.24 25.56 2.79
N LEU A 284 -13.08 26.16 1.61
CA LEU A 284 -12.34 27.42 1.43
C LEU A 284 -13.04 28.60 2.10
N ALA A 285 -14.37 28.68 2.00
CA ALA A 285 -15.15 29.69 2.69
C ALA A 285 -14.95 29.58 4.21
N ASP A 286 -15.04 28.36 4.76
CA ASP A 286 -14.79 28.08 6.17
C ASP A 286 -13.36 28.46 6.59
N LEU A 287 -12.36 28.16 5.75
CA LEU A 287 -10.97 28.56 6.01
C LEU A 287 -10.81 30.08 6.07
N CYS A 288 -11.42 30.82 5.13
CA CYS A 288 -11.35 32.29 5.14
C CYS A 288 -11.95 32.84 6.44
N ASN A 289 -13.12 32.34 6.83
CA ASN A 289 -13.80 32.73 8.08
C ASN A 289 -12.93 32.48 9.32
N GLU A 290 -12.32 31.30 9.45
CA GLU A 290 -11.43 30.98 10.59
C GLU A 290 -10.15 31.85 10.59
N LEU A 291 -9.67 32.25 9.42
CA LEU A 291 -8.52 33.15 9.29
C LEU A 291 -8.90 34.59 9.63
N GLU A 292 -10.08 35.08 9.25
CA GLU A 292 -10.60 36.41 9.65
C GLU A 292 -10.72 36.55 11.18
N GLU A 293 -11.12 35.48 11.86
CA GLU A 293 -11.23 35.46 13.32
C GLU A 293 -9.88 35.31 14.02
N SER A 294 -8.82 34.94 13.28
CA SER A 294 -7.46 34.86 13.82
C SER A 294 -6.84 36.25 13.92
N ASP A 295 -6.33 36.64 15.11
CA ASP A 295 -5.58 37.88 15.26
C ASP A 295 -4.18 37.77 14.63
N LEU A 296 -4.11 38.03 13.32
CA LEU A 296 -2.87 38.09 12.55
C LEU A 296 -2.20 39.48 12.60
N SER A 297 -2.83 40.45 13.28
CA SER A 297 -2.33 41.81 13.43
C SER A 297 -1.27 41.94 14.53
N ALA A 298 -1.27 41.00 15.49
CA ALA A 298 -0.28 40.89 16.55
C ALA A 298 1.17 40.77 16.05
N VAL A 299 1.38 40.26 14.83
CA VAL A 299 2.69 40.22 14.18
C VAL A 299 2.77 41.32 13.12
N THR A 300 3.55 42.36 13.45
CA THR A 300 3.85 43.48 12.56
C THR A 300 4.83 43.03 11.48
N MET A 301 4.43 43.21 10.22
CA MET A 301 5.28 43.00 9.05
C MET A 301 5.32 44.30 8.26
N GLU A 302 6.52 44.72 7.88
CA GLU A 302 6.78 45.95 7.14
C GLU A 302 7.17 45.64 5.69
N ASP A 303 6.91 46.59 4.79
CA ASP A 303 7.32 46.53 3.38
C ASP A 303 8.74 47.03 3.15
N GLU A 304 9.28 47.80 4.10
CA GLU A 304 10.61 48.40 4.00
C GLU A 304 11.59 47.76 4.98
N ASN A 305 12.85 47.69 4.58
CA ASN A 305 13.92 47.21 5.44
C ASN A 305 14.32 48.31 6.44
N ARG A 306 14.05 48.08 7.74
CA ARG A 306 14.46 48.97 8.84
C ARG A 306 15.43 48.27 9.78
N GLU A 307 16.18 49.06 10.57
CA GLU A 307 17.13 48.52 11.55
C GLU A 307 16.44 47.57 12.54
N GLY A 308 16.96 46.34 12.64
CA GLY A 308 16.43 45.29 13.53
C GLY A 308 15.37 44.38 12.91
N LEU A 309 15.00 44.58 11.63
CA LEU A 309 14.12 43.70 10.89
C LEU A 309 14.89 42.75 9.97
N GLU A 310 14.37 41.55 9.78
CA GLU A 310 14.88 40.53 8.87
C GLU A 310 13.83 40.20 7.80
N PRO A 311 14.25 39.85 6.57
CA PRO A 311 13.32 39.45 5.52
C PRO A 311 12.65 38.11 5.88
N VAL A 312 11.33 38.06 5.73
CA VAL A 312 10.54 36.84 5.95
C VAL A 312 10.58 36.00 4.67
N VAL A 313 11.43 34.96 4.67
CA VAL A 313 11.56 34.03 3.54
C VAL A 313 10.74 32.77 3.81
N LEU A 314 9.93 32.37 2.83
CA LEU A 314 9.16 31.13 2.85
C LEU A 314 9.94 30.02 2.16
N GLU A 315 10.14 28.90 2.85
CA GLU A 315 10.92 27.76 2.36
C GLU A 315 10.30 27.14 1.10
N GLU A 316 8.97 27.10 1.02
CA GLU A 316 8.23 26.56 -0.11
C GLU A 316 8.47 27.35 -1.41
N ASP A 317 8.62 28.67 -1.31
CA ASP A 317 8.88 29.54 -2.46
C ASP A 317 10.30 29.33 -2.98
N PHE A 318 11.26 29.19 -2.07
CA PHE A 318 12.62 28.81 -2.43
C PHE A 318 12.66 27.40 -3.04
N HIS A 319 11.93 26.45 -2.46
CA HIS A 319 11.90 25.06 -2.92
C HIS A 319 11.32 24.92 -4.34
N LEU A 320 10.30 25.73 -4.69
CA LEU A 320 9.63 25.72 -5.98
C LEU A 320 10.11 26.81 -6.95
N ALA A 321 11.17 27.53 -6.59
CA ALA A 321 11.80 28.50 -7.48
C ALA A 321 12.13 27.87 -8.85
N GLY A 322 11.80 28.58 -9.92
CA GLY A 322 12.00 28.13 -11.30
C GLY A 322 11.03 27.04 -11.77
N PHE A 323 10.04 26.64 -10.97
CA PHE A 323 8.96 25.75 -11.40
C PHE A 323 7.96 26.52 -12.27
N GLN A 324 7.93 26.22 -13.57
CA GLN A 324 7.14 26.95 -14.57
C GLN A 324 5.63 27.07 -14.23
N PRO A 325 4.96 26.05 -13.63
CA PRO A 325 3.58 26.20 -13.18
C PRO A 325 3.35 27.29 -12.12
N LEU A 326 4.39 27.88 -11.57
CA LEU A 326 4.33 29.04 -10.67
C LEU A 326 5.10 30.24 -11.24
N SER A 327 5.43 30.24 -12.53
CA SER A 327 6.27 31.30 -13.14
C SER A 327 5.62 32.68 -13.19
N SER A 328 4.29 32.75 -13.18
CA SER A 328 3.52 34.01 -13.13
C SER A 328 3.13 34.42 -11.70
N GLN A 329 3.77 33.84 -10.67
CA GLN A 329 3.44 34.08 -9.28
C GLN A 329 3.44 35.58 -8.97
N ILE A 330 2.37 36.02 -8.29
CA ILE A 330 2.36 37.31 -7.62
C ILE A 330 3.32 37.15 -6.45
N ILE A 331 4.57 37.55 -6.63
CA ILE A 331 5.49 37.71 -5.50
C ILE A 331 4.87 38.83 -4.65
N THR A 332 4.19 38.45 -3.58
CA THR A 332 3.92 39.38 -2.49
C THR A 332 5.27 39.99 -2.13
N GLY A 333 5.37 41.32 -2.22
CA GLY A 333 6.64 42.03 -2.02
C GLY A 333 7.32 41.57 -0.73
N VAL A 334 8.65 41.58 -0.72
CA VAL A 334 9.44 41.11 0.42
C VAL A 334 8.96 41.81 1.69
N LYS A 335 8.49 41.02 2.65
CA LYS A 335 8.07 41.52 3.97
C LYS A 335 9.21 41.38 4.96
N TYR A 336 9.28 42.32 5.90
CA TYR A 336 10.28 42.39 6.95
C TYR A 336 9.59 42.26 8.32
N ALA A 337 10.18 41.49 9.24
CA ALA A 337 9.68 41.31 10.60
C ALA A 337 10.83 41.30 11.61
N SER A 338 10.52 41.43 12.91
CA SER A 338 11.55 41.35 13.95
C SER A 338 12.33 40.04 13.88
N SER A 339 13.66 40.12 13.96
CA SER A 339 14.58 38.96 13.93
C SER A 339 14.14 37.83 14.88
N SER A 340 13.65 38.15 16.09
CA SER A 340 13.16 37.13 17.03
C SER A 340 11.95 36.35 16.53
N LEU A 341 11.07 36.95 15.72
CA LEU A 341 9.86 36.30 15.18
C LEU A 341 10.19 35.48 13.94
N VAL A 342 11.15 35.92 13.13
CA VAL A 342 11.65 35.21 11.95
C VAL A 342 12.38 33.93 12.36
N GLN A 343 13.28 34.02 13.34
CA GLN A 343 14.05 32.86 13.83
C GLN A 343 13.16 31.79 14.49
N LYS A 344 12.02 32.20 15.07
CA LYS A 344 11.04 31.27 15.68
C LYS A 344 10.02 30.70 14.69
N GLY A 345 10.05 31.09 13.41
CA GLY A 345 9.10 30.62 12.39
C GLY A 345 7.70 31.27 12.44
N VAL A 346 7.45 32.17 13.40
CA VAL A 346 6.13 32.77 13.63
C VAL A 346 5.77 33.75 12.52
N ALA A 347 6.74 34.53 12.04
CA ALA A 347 6.52 35.50 10.96
C ALA A 347 6.13 34.79 9.65
N GLN A 348 6.76 33.66 9.35
CA GLN A 348 6.50 32.84 8.18
C GLN A 348 5.07 32.27 8.21
N ASP A 349 4.63 31.75 9.37
CA ASP A 349 3.27 31.22 9.53
C ASP A 349 2.20 32.30 9.37
N VAL A 350 2.43 33.49 9.93
CA VAL A 350 1.51 34.62 9.76
C VAL A 350 1.48 35.07 8.30
N LEU A 351 2.62 35.11 7.63
CA LEU A 351 2.70 35.46 6.21
C LEU A 351 1.90 34.47 5.33
N ARG A 352 2.03 33.16 5.58
CA ARG A 352 1.22 32.13 4.89
C ARG A 352 -0.28 32.32 5.11
N LYS A 353 -0.70 32.59 6.35
CA LYS A 353 -2.11 32.85 6.69
C LYS A 353 -2.64 34.11 6.00
N LYS A 354 -1.88 35.22 5.99
CA LYS A 354 -2.25 36.44 5.27
C LYS A 354 -2.31 36.21 3.75
N SER A 355 -1.43 35.38 3.19
CA SER A 355 -1.48 34.98 1.79
C SER A 355 -2.78 34.24 1.45
N LEU A 356 -3.21 33.32 2.32
CA LEU A 356 -4.47 32.59 2.16
C LEU A 356 -5.71 33.49 2.33
N GLN A 357 -5.67 34.48 3.24
CA GLN A 357 -6.72 35.49 3.34
C GLN A 357 -6.84 36.33 2.07
N LEU A 358 -5.71 36.79 1.53
CA LEU A 358 -5.68 37.54 0.27
C LEU A 358 -6.22 36.69 -0.89
N PHE A 359 -5.91 35.40 -0.91
CA PHE A 359 -6.50 34.46 -1.86
C PHE A 359 -8.03 34.36 -1.72
N GLY A 360 -8.56 34.32 -0.49
CA GLY A 360 -10.00 34.40 -0.24
C GLY A 360 -10.65 35.65 -0.83
N GLN A 361 -10.03 36.81 -0.59
CA GLN A 361 -10.48 38.09 -1.17
C GLN A 361 -10.43 38.08 -2.70
N TYR A 362 -9.39 37.48 -3.28
CA TYR A 362 -9.31 37.26 -4.72
C TYR A 362 -10.49 36.43 -5.25
N LEU A 363 -10.88 35.35 -4.56
CA LEU A 363 -12.03 34.52 -4.95
C LEU A 363 -13.38 35.25 -4.89
N CYS A 364 -13.49 36.28 -4.05
CA CYS A 364 -14.64 37.20 -4.01
C CYS A 364 -14.60 38.26 -5.13
N GLY A 365 -13.40 38.69 -5.52
CA GLY A 365 -13.20 39.82 -6.45
C GLY A 365 -13.07 39.45 -7.93
N ILE A 366 -13.00 38.16 -8.27
CA ILE A 366 -12.97 37.71 -9.68
C ILE A 366 -14.33 37.88 -10.37
N GLU A 367 -14.30 38.16 -11.68
CA GLU A 367 -15.48 38.45 -12.51
C GLU A 367 -16.62 37.41 -12.38
N ARG A 368 -16.26 36.13 -12.20
CA ARG A 368 -17.17 35.06 -11.81
C ARG A 368 -16.80 34.63 -10.39
N PRO A 369 -17.37 35.28 -9.37
CA PRO A 369 -16.99 35.02 -7.98
C PRO A 369 -17.31 33.58 -7.62
N ILE A 370 -16.48 33.02 -6.75
CA ILE A 370 -16.69 31.68 -6.18
C ILE A 370 -17.21 31.80 -4.75
N LEU A 371 -16.73 32.82 -4.04
CA LEU A 371 -17.13 33.17 -2.69
C LEU A 371 -17.82 34.52 -2.71
N VAL A 372 -18.77 34.72 -1.80
CA VAL A 372 -19.40 36.01 -1.54
C VAL A 372 -19.33 36.30 -0.05
N TRP A 373 -19.14 37.57 0.29
CA TRP A 373 -19.22 38.05 1.67
C TRP A 373 -20.68 38.38 2.02
N GLU A 374 -21.33 37.50 2.77
CA GLU A 374 -22.71 37.66 3.22
C GLU A 374 -22.80 37.55 4.74
N HIS A 375 -23.58 38.42 5.38
CA HIS A 375 -23.84 38.38 6.83
C HIS A 375 -22.58 38.37 7.71
N GLY A 376 -21.48 38.98 7.23
CA GLY A 376 -20.21 39.04 7.95
C GLY A 376 -19.37 37.76 7.86
N LYS A 377 -19.65 36.89 6.88
CA LYS A 377 -18.90 35.65 6.61
C LYS A 377 -18.75 35.39 5.11
N HIS A 378 -17.70 34.67 4.74
CA HIS A 378 -17.54 34.09 3.42
C HIS A 378 -18.48 32.89 3.23
N VAL A 379 -19.20 32.85 2.10
CA VAL A 379 -20.09 31.75 1.68
C VAL A 379 -19.79 31.37 0.23
N SER A 380 -19.78 30.07 -0.07
CA SER A 380 -19.61 29.56 -1.43
C SER A 380 -20.91 29.64 -2.21
N ILE A 381 -20.86 30.20 -3.43
CA ILE A 381 -22.01 30.26 -4.35
C ILE A 381 -22.02 29.14 -5.40
N VAL A 382 -21.04 28.25 -5.36
CA VAL A 382 -20.97 27.09 -6.26
C VAL A 382 -21.94 26.00 -5.76
N SER A 383 -23.09 25.86 -6.42
CA SER A 383 -24.09 24.83 -6.10
C SER A 383 -23.53 23.43 -6.34
N THR A 384 -23.55 22.59 -5.30
CA THR A 384 -23.31 21.14 -5.42
C THR A 384 -24.62 20.41 -5.72
N ASN A 385 -24.56 19.34 -6.53
CA ASN A 385 -25.68 18.54 -7.03
C ASN A 385 -26.72 18.01 -6.00
N GLN A 386 -26.57 18.28 -4.69
CA GLN A 386 -27.61 17.97 -3.70
C GLN A 386 -28.91 18.74 -3.93
N ASP A 387 -28.84 19.94 -4.50
CA ASP A 387 -30.04 20.74 -4.81
C ASP A 387 -30.76 20.27 -6.10
N ALA A 388 -30.06 19.56 -6.99
CA ALA A 388 -30.60 19.12 -8.28
C ALA A 388 -31.42 17.81 -8.17
N GLU A 389 -31.11 16.93 -7.21
CA GLU A 389 -31.85 15.67 -7.00
C GLU A 389 -33.26 15.90 -6.45
N HIS A 390 -33.49 17.00 -5.71
CA HIS A 390 -34.85 17.38 -5.29
C HIS A 390 -35.71 17.95 -6.43
N ALA A 391 -35.10 18.47 -7.50
CA ALA A 391 -35.81 18.98 -8.68
C ALA A 391 -36.03 17.90 -9.76
N ALA A 392 -35.16 16.89 -9.84
CA ALA A 392 -35.21 15.82 -10.86
C ALA A 392 -36.14 14.64 -10.50
N GLY A 393 -36.83 14.70 -9.36
CA GLY A 393 -37.84 13.70 -8.93
C GLY A 393 -39.14 13.70 -9.74
N GLN A 394 -39.26 14.55 -10.76
CA GLN A 394 -40.35 14.56 -11.72
C GLN A 394 -39.75 14.52 -13.13
N LEU A 395 -40.12 13.51 -13.92
CA LEU A 395 -39.67 13.17 -15.28
C LEU A 395 -38.38 12.32 -15.38
N ASN A 396 -38.54 11.00 -15.24
CA ASN A 396 -38.39 10.07 -16.37
C ASN A 396 -38.58 8.61 -15.92
N VAL A 397 -39.84 8.20 -15.90
CA VAL A 397 -40.22 6.80 -16.14
C VAL A 397 -40.40 6.68 -17.66
N ALA A 398 -39.39 6.19 -18.37
CA ALA A 398 -39.49 5.51 -19.68
C ALA A 398 -38.12 5.50 -20.37
N ALA A 399 -37.49 4.32 -20.41
CA ALA A 399 -36.77 3.75 -21.57
C ALA A 399 -35.80 2.67 -21.07
N GLU A 400 -36.35 1.51 -20.72
CA GLU A 400 -35.61 0.26 -20.80
C GLU A 400 -35.49 -0.19 -22.27
N ASN A 401 -34.41 -0.93 -22.53
CA ASN A 401 -34.13 -1.81 -23.66
C ASN A 401 -33.68 -1.17 -24.98
N LEU A 402 -32.43 -1.44 -25.35
CA LEU A 402 -32.04 -1.96 -26.67
C LEU A 402 -30.70 -2.70 -26.57
N GLN A 403 -30.75 -4.01 -26.76
CA GLN A 403 -29.63 -4.89 -27.13
C GLN A 403 -29.25 -4.61 -28.58
N ILE A 404 -27.95 -4.49 -28.90
CA ILE A 404 -27.41 -4.83 -30.23
C ILE A 404 -26.01 -5.43 -30.06
N GLU A 405 -25.78 -6.53 -30.77
CA GLU A 405 -24.59 -7.39 -30.86
C GLU A 405 -23.47 -6.80 -31.75
N GLU A 406 -22.27 -7.32 -31.51
CA GLU A 406 -21.07 -7.53 -32.37
C GLU A 406 -20.83 -6.67 -33.63
N ASP A 407 -19.63 -6.06 -33.70
CA ASP A 407 -18.68 -6.41 -34.77
C ASP A 407 -17.23 -5.99 -34.43
N ILE A 408 -16.30 -6.91 -34.72
CA ILE A 408 -14.85 -6.82 -34.50
C ILE A 408 -14.20 -6.31 -35.80
N ILE A 409 -13.59 -5.12 -35.76
CA ILE A 409 -12.71 -4.64 -36.84
C ILE A 409 -11.28 -4.53 -36.27
N ILE A 410 -10.42 -5.46 -36.69
CA ILE A 410 -8.97 -5.44 -36.42
C ILE A 410 -8.32 -4.65 -37.57
N GLU A 411 -8.11 -3.35 -37.38
CA GLU A 411 -7.19 -2.59 -38.23
C GLU A 411 -5.76 -2.79 -37.72
N ALA A 412 -4.98 -3.59 -38.47
CA ALA A 412 -3.55 -3.65 -38.33
C ALA A 412 -2.93 -2.48 -39.11
N CYS A 413 -2.43 -1.46 -38.39
CA CYS A 413 -1.60 -0.42 -38.97
C CYS A 413 -0.24 -1.01 -39.37
N ILE A 414 0.03 -1.09 -40.68
CA ILE A 414 1.37 -1.26 -41.23
C ILE A 414 1.97 0.15 -41.31
N GLU A 415 3.00 0.41 -40.52
CA GLU A 415 3.87 1.58 -40.69
C GLU A 415 4.79 1.32 -41.90
N GLU A 416 4.51 1.98 -43.02
CA GLU A 416 5.46 2.08 -44.14
C GLU A 416 6.42 3.24 -43.84
N GLU A 417 7.66 2.94 -43.48
CA GLU A 417 8.75 3.92 -43.50
C GLU A 417 9.20 4.14 -44.94
N GLU A 418 8.92 5.32 -45.49
CA GLU A 418 9.52 5.85 -46.72
C GLU A 418 11.03 6.04 -46.53
N MET A 419 11.85 5.22 -47.22
CA MET A 419 13.25 5.56 -47.48
C MET A 419 13.43 6.04 -48.91
N ASN A 420 13.93 7.27 -49.03
CA ASN A 420 14.34 7.94 -50.26
C ASN A 420 15.14 7.04 -51.21
N ALA A 421 14.72 7.07 -52.47
CA ALA A 421 15.44 6.52 -53.59
C ALA A 421 16.58 7.46 -54.01
N GLU A 422 17.83 7.03 -53.82
CA GLU A 422 18.94 7.44 -54.68
C GLU A 422 19.64 6.20 -55.26
N THR A 423 19.81 6.26 -56.57
CA THR A 423 20.28 5.22 -57.49
C THR A 423 21.77 4.93 -57.37
N CYS A 424 22.15 3.65 -57.26
CA CYS A 424 23.26 3.05 -58.02
C CYS A 424 23.24 1.50 -57.92
N ASP A 425 23.08 0.85 -59.07
CA ASP A 425 23.25 -0.60 -59.24
C ASP A 425 24.75 -0.93 -59.37
N MET A 426 25.26 -1.86 -58.54
CA MET A 426 26.25 -2.86 -58.95
C MET A 426 26.08 -4.15 -58.13
N SER A 427 25.22 -5.00 -58.68
CA SER A 427 25.02 -6.44 -58.45
C SER A 427 26.28 -7.30 -58.20
N ARG A 428 26.28 -8.03 -57.06
CA ARG A 428 26.58 -9.49 -56.91
C ARG A 428 26.88 -9.94 -55.45
N GLY A 429 27.20 -9.02 -54.54
CA GLY A 429 27.44 -9.33 -53.12
C GLY A 429 26.18 -9.49 -52.26
N SER A 430 25.17 -8.64 -52.50
CA SER A 430 23.98 -8.51 -51.64
C SER A 430 23.04 -9.73 -51.62
N PHE A 431 22.93 -10.48 -52.73
CA PHE A 431 22.00 -11.62 -52.81
C PHE A 431 22.41 -12.81 -51.91
N LYS A 432 23.72 -13.02 -51.69
CA LYS A 432 24.21 -14.08 -50.80
C LYS A 432 23.96 -13.73 -49.33
N GLU A 433 24.11 -12.47 -48.96
CA GLU A 433 23.89 -11.99 -47.59
C GLU A 433 22.40 -12.01 -47.22
N LEU A 434 21.52 -11.62 -48.14
CA LEU A 434 20.07 -11.71 -47.96
C LEU A 434 19.61 -13.17 -47.83
N LYS A 435 20.17 -14.08 -48.63
CA LYS A 435 19.87 -15.52 -48.52
C LYS A 435 20.35 -16.10 -47.18
N ALA A 436 21.56 -15.74 -46.74
CA ALA A 436 22.08 -16.15 -45.44
C ALA A 436 21.23 -15.62 -44.26
N LYS A 437 20.76 -14.37 -44.35
CA LYS A 437 19.90 -13.74 -43.35
C LYS A 437 18.52 -14.40 -43.29
N ARG A 438 17.94 -14.76 -44.44
CA ARG A 438 16.69 -15.51 -44.53
C ARG A 438 16.82 -16.91 -43.92
N ASP A 439 17.89 -17.62 -44.25
CA ASP A 439 18.09 -19.00 -43.77
C ASP A 439 18.40 -19.03 -42.26
N LEU A 440 19.03 -17.98 -41.70
CA LEU A 440 19.21 -17.80 -40.25
C LEU A 440 17.88 -17.54 -39.53
N LEU A 441 17.04 -16.67 -40.07
CA LEU A 441 15.72 -16.37 -39.51
C LEU A 441 14.80 -17.60 -39.52
N ALA A 442 14.86 -18.42 -40.57
CA ALA A 442 14.11 -19.67 -40.65
C ALA A 442 14.51 -20.66 -39.54
N LYS A 443 15.81 -20.80 -39.25
CA LYS A 443 16.30 -21.65 -38.15
C LYS A 443 15.83 -21.18 -36.78
N LEU A 444 15.83 -19.86 -36.53
CA LEU A 444 15.38 -19.29 -35.26
C LEU A 444 13.88 -19.48 -35.02
N LEU A 445 13.08 -19.46 -36.09
CA LEU A 445 11.65 -19.77 -36.00
C LEU A 445 11.42 -21.24 -35.68
N GLU A 446 12.16 -22.16 -36.32
CA GLU A 446 12.07 -23.59 -36.06
C GLU A 446 12.49 -23.95 -34.62
N GLU A 447 13.51 -23.28 -34.07
CA GLU A 447 13.89 -23.44 -32.66
C GLU A 447 12.83 -22.92 -31.68
N LYS A 448 12.18 -21.78 -32.00
CA LYS A 448 11.07 -21.27 -31.20
C LYS A 448 9.88 -22.23 -31.22
N GLU A 449 9.58 -22.83 -32.36
CA GLU A 449 8.48 -23.79 -32.50
C GLU A 449 8.75 -25.10 -31.76
N LYS A 450 9.99 -25.61 -31.81
CA LYS A 450 10.41 -26.77 -30.99
C LYS A 450 10.31 -26.49 -29.49
N ARG A 451 10.69 -25.29 -29.03
CA ARG A 451 10.51 -24.89 -27.62
C ARG A 451 9.04 -24.84 -27.22
N LYS A 452 8.17 -24.30 -28.09
CA LYS A 452 6.72 -24.25 -27.84
C LYS A 452 6.14 -25.65 -27.69
N ASN A 453 6.45 -26.55 -28.62
CA ASN A 453 5.94 -27.93 -28.59
C ASN A 453 6.47 -28.73 -27.38
N HIS A 454 7.71 -28.47 -26.93
CA HIS A 454 8.25 -29.08 -25.73
C HIS A 454 7.53 -28.62 -24.46
N ILE A 455 7.20 -27.33 -24.36
CA ILE A 455 6.42 -26.79 -23.23
C ILE A 455 5.01 -27.39 -23.22
N GLU A 456 4.39 -27.56 -24.38
CA GLU A 456 3.05 -28.14 -24.52
C GLU A 456 3.03 -29.63 -24.10
N ALA A 457 4.05 -30.41 -24.48
CA ALA A 457 4.18 -31.81 -24.03
C ALA A 457 4.37 -31.96 -22.52
N VAL A 458 5.12 -31.05 -21.87
CA VAL A 458 5.31 -31.06 -20.40
C VAL A 458 4.03 -30.69 -19.66
N LEU A 459 3.19 -29.82 -20.25
CA LEU A 459 1.90 -29.46 -19.70
C LEU A 459 0.92 -30.64 -19.76
N ASP A 460 0.92 -31.40 -20.86
CA ASP A 460 0.02 -32.54 -21.07
C ASP A 460 0.30 -33.72 -20.13
N ASP A 461 1.58 -33.95 -19.80
CA ASP A 461 2.04 -34.96 -18.84
C ASP A 461 1.65 -34.60 -17.39
N GLN A 462 1.58 -33.30 -17.07
CA GLN A 462 1.13 -32.81 -15.75
C GLN A 462 -0.38 -32.91 -15.54
N THR A 463 -1.18 -32.85 -16.60
CA THR A 463 -2.65 -33.02 -16.54
C THR A 463 -3.11 -34.46 -16.28
N SER A 464 -2.24 -35.45 -16.51
CA SER A 464 -2.57 -36.88 -16.39
C SER A 464 -2.31 -37.47 -14.99
N ALA A 465 -1.65 -36.72 -14.09
CA ALA A 465 -1.25 -37.22 -12.78
C ALA A 465 -2.31 -36.91 -11.70
N VAL A 466 -2.60 -37.92 -10.87
CA VAL A 466 -3.66 -37.88 -9.83
C VAL A 466 -3.34 -36.82 -8.78
N GLN A 467 -4.25 -35.88 -8.58
CA GLN A 467 -4.13 -34.78 -7.61
C GLN A 467 -4.39 -35.27 -6.17
N ILE A 468 -3.55 -34.89 -5.21
CA ILE A 468 -3.67 -35.18 -3.77
C ILE A 468 -4.16 -33.91 -3.04
N GLU A 469 -5.21 -34.01 -2.25
CA GLU A 469 -5.77 -32.93 -1.42
C GLU A 469 -5.57 -33.25 0.07
N VAL A 470 -4.90 -32.38 0.83
CA VAL A 470 -4.61 -32.56 2.27
C VAL A 470 -5.48 -31.59 3.08
N GLU A 471 -6.46 -32.11 3.79
CA GLU A 471 -7.31 -31.37 4.73
C GLU A 471 -6.62 -31.27 6.09
N VAL A 472 -6.22 -30.05 6.48
CA VAL A 472 -5.44 -29.77 7.68
C VAL A 472 -6.34 -29.15 8.76
N VAL A 473 -6.48 -29.84 9.90
CA VAL A 473 -7.24 -29.39 11.09
C VAL A 473 -6.30 -29.37 12.29
N PRO A 474 -5.49 -28.31 12.50
CA PRO A 474 -4.42 -28.32 13.49
C PRO A 474 -4.94 -28.54 14.92
N ALA A 475 -4.53 -29.64 15.53
CA ALA A 475 -4.73 -29.96 16.94
C ALA A 475 -3.38 -30.12 17.66
N PHE A 476 -2.40 -30.72 16.98
CA PHE A 476 -1.06 -30.98 17.50
C PHE A 476 -0.02 -30.15 16.75
N LEU A 477 0.82 -29.43 17.49
CA LEU A 477 1.90 -28.62 16.93
C LEU A 477 3.25 -29.18 17.36
N ILE A 478 4.12 -29.50 16.40
CA ILE A 478 5.43 -30.09 16.66
C ILE A 478 6.51 -29.09 16.28
N PRO A 479 7.16 -28.42 17.25
CA PRO A 479 8.30 -27.54 16.98
C PRO A 479 9.63 -28.31 16.87
N ASP A 480 10.55 -27.79 16.05
CA ASP A 480 11.94 -28.21 16.01
C ASP A 480 12.82 -27.48 17.05
N THR A 481 14.12 -27.79 17.12
CA THR A 481 15.07 -27.16 18.05
C THR A 481 15.24 -25.67 17.79
N ASN A 482 15.35 -25.27 16.51
CA ASN A 482 15.55 -23.88 16.11
C ASN A 482 14.36 -23.00 16.48
N SER A 483 13.14 -23.55 16.39
CA SER A 483 11.91 -22.90 16.83
C SER A 483 11.95 -22.42 18.28
N PHE A 484 12.57 -23.20 19.18
CA PHE A 484 12.75 -22.80 20.58
C PHE A 484 13.81 -21.74 20.78
N ILE A 485 14.86 -21.75 19.96
CA ILE A 485 15.98 -20.81 20.08
C ILE A 485 15.57 -19.44 19.52
N ASP A 486 14.97 -19.41 18.33
CA ASP A 486 14.68 -18.18 17.59
C ASP A 486 13.30 -17.58 17.95
N ASN A 487 12.33 -18.42 18.31
CA ASN A 487 10.91 -18.04 18.42
C ASN A 487 10.24 -18.47 19.74
N LEU A 488 10.99 -18.49 20.87
CA LEU A 488 10.46 -18.90 22.19
C LEU A 488 9.19 -18.13 22.61
N HIS A 489 9.10 -16.83 22.31
CA HIS A 489 7.94 -16.02 22.64
C HIS A 489 6.68 -16.46 21.86
N GLY A 490 6.83 -16.86 20.60
CA GLY A 490 5.74 -17.40 19.79
C GLY A 490 5.21 -18.71 20.36
N LEU A 491 6.11 -19.63 20.73
CA LEU A 491 5.73 -20.90 21.36
C LEU A 491 5.04 -20.72 22.71
N LYS A 492 5.50 -19.76 23.54
CA LYS A 492 4.80 -19.38 24.78
C LYS A 492 3.35 -18.98 24.53
N ARG A 493 3.10 -18.13 23.53
CA ARG A 493 1.74 -17.71 23.16
C ARG A 493 0.88 -18.88 22.68
N LEU A 494 1.47 -19.81 21.93
CA LEU A 494 0.77 -21.01 21.45
C LEU A 494 0.41 -21.97 22.58
N ILE A 495 1.24 -22.11 23.61
CA ILE A 495 0.92 -22.91 24.80
C ILE A 495 -0.15 -22.20 25.64
N LEU A 496 0.03 -20.91 25.92
CA LEU A 496 -0.89 -20.10 26.73
C LEU A 496 -2.28 -19.94 26.13
N CYS A 497 -2.44 -20.05 24.81
CA CYS A 497 -3.75 -19.94 24.18
C CYS A 497 -4.67 -21.13 24.50
N GLN A 498 -4.13 -22.25 24.97
CA GLN A 498 -4.89 -23.47 25.32
C GLN A 498 -5.81 -23.99 24.20
N MET A 499 -5.47 -23.69 22.95
CA MET A 499 -6.24 -24.12 21.78
C MET A 499 -5.61 -25.30 21.05
N PHE A 500 -4.29 -25.40 21.10
CA PHE A 500 -3.51 -26.43 20.44
C PHE A 500 -2.68 -27.15 21.49
N THR A 501 -2.41 -28.44 21.30
CA THR A 501 -1.39 -29.13 22.09
C THR A 501 -0.04 -28.99 21.40
N VAL A 502 0.91 -28.35 22.06
CA VAL A 502 2.32 -28.36 21.62
C VAL A 502 2.95 -29.68 22.07
N VAL A 503 3.40 -30.48 21.10
CA VAL A 503 4.03 -31.77 21.31
C VAL A 503 5.52 -31.65 20.97
N VAL A 504 6.37 -31.70 21.98
CA VAL A 504 7.82 -31.52 21.85
C VAL A 504 8.51 -32.88 21.70
N PRO A 505 9.16 -33.18 20.57
CA PRO A 505 9.94 -34.40 20.42
C PRO A 505 11.05 -34.46 21.47
N LEU A 506 11.26 -35.62 22.09
CA LEU A 506 12.29 -35.79 23.13
C LEU A 506 13.70 -35.52 22.58
N ILE A 507 13.94 -35.80 21.29
CA ILE A 507 15.18 -35.46 20.61
C ILE A 507 15.47 -33.95 20.63
N VAL A 508 14.44 -33.10 20.48
CA VAL A 508 14.56 -31.65 20.55
C VAL A 508 14.94 -31.20 21.95
N ILE A 509 14.35 -31.83 22.99
CA ILE A 509 14.70 -31.54 24.38
C ILE A 509 16.15 -31.95 24.68
N ASN A 510 16.58 -33.11 24.17
CA ASN A 510 17.96 -33.59 24.33
C ASN A 510 18.98 -32.69 23.62
N GLU A 511 18.64 -32.17 22.43
CA GLU A 511 19.47 -31.19 21.72
C GLU A 511 19.57 -29.86 22.50
N LEU A 512 18.45 -29.34 23.00
CA LEU A 512 18.44 -28.13 23.82
C LEU A 512 19.25 -28.30 25.11
N ASP A 513 19.18 -29.47 25.76
CA ASP A 513 20.03 -29.79 26.92
C ASP A 513 21.52 -29.83 26.56
N GLY A 514 21.86 -30.42 25.42
CA GLY A 514 23.23 -30.46 24.90
C GLY A 514 23.77 -29.05 24.62
N LEU A 515 22.95 -28.22 23.98
CA LEU A 515 23.26 -26.82 23.68
C LEU A 515 23.39 -25.99 24.96
N ALA A 516 22.52 -26.20 25.95
CA ALA A 516 22.56 -25.47 27.23
C ALA A 516 23.81 -25.82 28.06
N ARG A 517 24.22 -27.10 28.07
CA ARG A 517 25.42 -27.57 28.79
C ARG A 517 26.73 -27.10 28.17
N GLY A 518 26.73 -26.80 26.86
CA GLY A 518 27.89 -26.35 26.09
C GLY A 518 28.92 -27.47 25.86
N SER A 519 29.66 -27.40 24.74
CA SER A 519 30.80 -28.31 24.53
C SER A 519 31.87 -28.05 25.58
N ARG A 520 32.23 -29.06 26.38
CA ARG A 520 33.31 -28.98 27.39
C ARG A 520 34.72 -28.92 26.79
N HIS A 521 34.84 -29.05 25.47
CA HIS A 521 36.11 -29.00 24.76
C HIS A 521 35.95 -28.08 23.54
N GLU A 522 36.28 -26.80 23.71
CA GLU A 522 37.14 -26.03 22.80
C GLU A 522 37.12 -24.55 23.23
N GLU A 523 38.30 -24.07 23.61
CA GLU A 523 38.57 -22.69 23.96
C GLU A 523 38.37 -21.78 22.73
N LYS A 524 37.61 -20.68 22.92
CA LYS A 524 37.20 -19.63 21.96
C LYS A 524 35.84 -19.86 21.29
N THR A 525 34.77 -19.82 22.08
CA THR A 525 33.42 -19.73 21.53
C THR A 525 33.13 -18.30 21.05
N SER A 526 32.84 -18.17 19.75
CA SER A 526 32.36 -16.95 19.11
C SER A 526 31.10 -16.41 19.79
N GLY A 527 30.83 -15.10 19.71
CA GLY A 527 29.64 -14.48 20.31
C GLY A 527 28.30 -15.07 19.83
N HIS A 528 28.29 -15.88 18.78
CA HIS A 528 27.12 -16.62 18.31
C HIS A 528 26.84 -17.88 19.17
N ALA A 529 27.87 -18.64 19.55
CA ALA A 529 27.71 -19.84 20.38
C ALA A 529 27.17 -19.50 21.78
N GLN A 530 27.58 -18.36 22.35
CA GLN A 530 27.05 -17.88 23.63
C GLN A 530 25.56 -17.51 23.56
N LYS A 531 25.12 -16.91 22.43
CA LYS A 531 23.70 -16.60 22.20
C LYS A 531 22.85 -17.86 22.06
N LEU A 532 23.33 -18.86 21.32
CA LEU A 532 22.66 -20.16 21.17
C LEU A 532 22.54 -20.88 22.52
N GLN A 533 23.62 -20.90 23.30
CA GLN A 533 23.63 -21.49 24.64
C GLN A 533 22.63 -20.78 25.58
N GLN A 534 22.58 -19.45 25.56
CA GLN A 534 21.62 -18.66 26.34
C GLN A 534 20.18 -18.93 25.92
N GLY A 535 19.91 -19.00 24.61
CA GLY A 535 18.59 -19.35 24.07
C GLY A 535 18.13 -20.73 24.53
N ALA A 536 19.01 -21.74 24.43
CA ALA A 536 18.74 -23.10 24.86
C ALA A 536 18.47 -23.19 26.38
N MET A 537 19.25 -22.48 27.21
CA MET A 537 18.99 -22.42 28.66
C MET A 537 17.61 -21.84 28.99
N LEU A 538 17.20 -20.77 28.30
CA LEU A 538 15.88 -20.15 28.50
C LEU A 538 14.74 -21.08 28.05
N ALA A 539 14.94 -21.81 26.95
CA ALA A 539 13.97 -22.78 26.45
C ALA A 539 13.80 -23.97 27.40
N ILE A 540 14.89 -24.58 27.89
CA ILE A 540 14.82 -25.67 28.86
C ILE A 540 14.16 -25.23 30.17
N LYS A 541 14.57 -24.07 30.72
CA LYS A 541 13.95 -23.52 31.94
C LYS A 541 12.45 -23.32 31.76
N PHE A 542 12.03 -22.83 30.60
CA PHE A 542 10.61 -22.67 30.27
C PHE A 542 9.89 -24.03 30.19
N LEU A 543 10.46 -25.02 29.49
CA LEU A 543 9.86 -26.35 29.38
C LEU A 543 9.74 -27.02 30.76
N GLU A 544 10.80 -27.00 31.58
CA GLU A 544 10.78 -27.58 32.92
C GLU A 544 9.73 -26.93 33.83
N ASP A 545 9.62 -25.61 33.77
CA ASP A 545 8.58 -24.86 34.49
C ASP A 545 7.18 -25.30 34.04
N GLN A 546 6.89 -25.32 32.74
CA GLN A 546 5.56 -25.69 32.24
C GLN A 546 5.20 -27.17 32.49
N PHE A 547 6.16 -28.10 32.35
CA PHE A 547 5.94 -29.51 32.68
C PHE A 547 5.74 -29.74 34.19
N SER A 548 6.38 -28.94 35.06
CA SER A 548 6.15 -29.02 36.51
C SER A 548 4.73 -28.59 36.93
N HIS A 549 4.09 -27.72 36.12
CA HIS A 549 2.71 -27.29 36.32
C HIS A 549 1.67 -28.25 35.69
N HIS A 550 2.10 -29.35 35.08
CA HIS A 550 1.24 -30.33 34.40
C HIS A 550 0.25 -29.69 33.39
N ASP A 551 0.76 -28.81 32.51
CA ASP A 551 -0.09 -28.18 31.50
C ASP A 551 -0.62 -29.23 30.48
N SER A 552 -1.94 -29.38 30.42
CA SER A 552 -2.64 -30.26 29.46
C SER A 552 -2.38 -29.94 27.99
N HIS A 553 -1.85 -28.75 27.66
CA HIS A 553 -1.55 -28.30 26.30
C HIS A 553 -0.08 -28.42 25.92
N LEU A 554 0.76 -28.99 26.80
CA LEU A 554 2.16 -29.29 26.53
C LEU A 554 2.45 -30.77 26.79
N ARG A 555 2.95 -31.49 25.77
CA ARG A 555 3.33 -32.90 25.89
C ARG A 555 4.72 -33.12 25.30
N ALA A 556 5.46 -34.09 25.82
CA ALA A 556 6.68 -34.58 25.17
C ALA A 556 6.39 -35.90 24.44
N LEU A 557 7.12 -36.20 23.36
CA LEU A 557 6.94 -37.43 22.57
C LEU A 557 8.27 -38.15 22.37
N THR A 558 8.33 -39.44 22.71
CA THR A 558 9.51 -40.28 22.44
C THR A 558 9.61 -40.63 20.96
N SER A 559 10.76 -41.13 20.52
CA SER A 559 10.96 -41.61 19.14
C SER A 559 10.01 -42.75 18.75
N LYS A 560 9.50 -43.48 19.75
CA LYS A 560 8.56 -44.59 19.62
C LYS A 560 7.08 -44.15 19.62
N GLY A 561 6.81 -42.86 19.78
CA GLY A 561 5.44 -42.31 19.82
C GLY A 561 4.76 -42.37 21.19
N THR A 562 5.49 -42.63 22.28
CA THR A 562 4.92 -42.56 23.63
C THR A 562 4.83 -41.11 24.08
N SER A 563 3.62 -40.64 24.44
CA SER A 563 3.41 -39.32 25.02
C SER A 563 3.83 -39.30 26.50
N LEU A 564 4.55 -38.25 26.91
CA LEU A 564 5.04 -38.03 28.26
C LEU A 564 4.50 -36.70 28.80
N ASP A 565 3.94 -36.75 30.01
CA ASP A 565 3.41 -35.58 30.73
C ASP A 565 4.45 -34.96 31.68
N THR A 566 5.66 -35.54 31.74
CA THR A 566 6.80 -35.03 32.50
C THR A 566 8.11 -35.33 31.79
N ILE A 567 9.08 -34.43 31.94
CA ILE A 567 10.42 -34.52 31.35
C ILE A 567 11.54 -34.61 32.41
N ALA A 568 11.19 -34.92 33.66
CA ALA A 568 12.14 -34.99 34.78
C ALA A 568 13.16 -36.14 34.64
N PHE A 569 12.78 -37.23 33.95
CA PHE A 569 13.63 -38.39 33.68
C PHE A 569 13.65 -38.69 32.17
N ARG A 570 14.31 -37.82 31.40
CA ARG A 570 14.22 -37.75 29.92
C ARG A 570 15.27 -38.55 29.13
N ASN A 571 15.80 -39.65 29.67
CA ASN A 571 16.74 -40.50 28.95
C ASN A 571 16.03 -41.52 28.06
N GLU A 572 16.29 -41.49 26.76
CA GLU A 572 15.84 -42.49 25.79
C GLU A 572 17.06 -43.26 25.26
N ASP A 573 17.14 -44.57 25.55
CA ASP A 573 18.07 -45.46 24.87
C ASP A 573 17.59 -45.63 23.43
N MET A 574 18.41 -45.20 22.48
CA MET A 574 18.18 -45.30 21.03
C MET A 574 19.04 -46.41 20.41
N PRO A 575 18.85 -47.70 20.76
CA PRO A 575 19.66 -48.78 20.21
C PRO A 575 19.36 -48.94 18.71
N GLY A 576 20.33 -48.57 17.86
CA GLY A 576 20.30 -48.83 16.42
C GLY A 576 19.76 -47.71 15.53
N HIS A 577 19.69 -46.46 16.00
CA HIS A 577 19.21 -45.35 15.16
C HIS A 577 20.24 -44.95 14.08
N GLN A 578 19.95 -45.24 12.82
CA GLN A 578 20.72 -44.81 11.63
C GLN A 578 20.15 -43.55 10.95
N GLY A 579 19.17 -42.88 11.55
CA GLY A 579 18.53 -41.66 11.01
C GLY A 579 19.14 -40.36 11.53
N ASN A 580 18.94 -39.26 10.78
CA ASN A 580 19.24 -37.91 11.25
C ASN A 580 18.18 -37.46 12.27
N ASN A 581 18.49 -36.49 13.13
CA ASN A 581 17.55 -35.97 14.13
C ASN A 581 16.26 -35.43 13.48
N ASP A 582 16.37 -34.83 12.29
CA ASP A 582 15.24 -34.44 11.43
C ASP A 582 14.28 -35.61 11.15
N ASP A 583 14.82 -36.82 10.94
CA ASP A 583 14.03 -38.00 10.62
C ASP A 583 13.27 -38.49 11.86
N VAL A 584 13.82 -38.28 13.06
CA VAL A 584 13.13 -38.53 14.34
C VAL A 584 11.99 -37.52 14.51
N ILE A 585 12.24 -36.22 14.28
CA ILE A 585 11.21 -35.17 14.36
C ILE A 585 10.08 -35.45 13.36
N LEU A 586 10.43 -35.88 12.14
CA LEU A 586 9.45 -36.25 11.14
C LEU A 586 8.68 -37.53 11.53
N SER A 587 9.36 -38.53 12.11
CA SER A 587 8.71 -39.74 12.65
C SER A 587 7.69 -39.39 13.75
N CYS A 588 8.02 -38.42 14.61
CA CYS A 588 7.08 -37.87 15.59
C CYS A 588 5.84 -37.25 14.93
N CYS A 589 5.98 -36.55 13.80
CA CYS A 589 4.84 -36.04 13.03
C CYS A 589 4.01 -37.17 12.41
N LEU A 590 4.67 -38.18 11.86
CA LEU A 590 4.02 -39.32 11.21
C LEU A 590 3.24 -40.18 12.20
N HIS A 591 3.59 -40.17 13.48
CA HIS A 591 2.81 -40.84 14.52
C HIS A 591 1.35 -40.37 14.58
N PHE A 592 1.07 -39.12 14.20
CA PHE A 592 -0.28 -38.58 14.15
C PHE A 592 -0.97 -38.81 12.78
N CYS A 593 -0.20 -39.21 11.76
CA CYS A 593 -0.69 -39.45 10.40
C CYS A 593 -1.16 -40.91 10.23
N HIS A 594 -2.41 -41.21 10.61
CA HIS A 594 -2.99 -42.54 10.44
C HIS A 594 -3.74 -42.67 9.11
N ASP A 595 -3.07 -43.18 8.08
CA ASP A 595 -3.65 -43.33 6.74
C ASP A 595 -4.27 -44.72 6.53
N VAL A 596 -5.61 -44.81 6.59
CA VAL A 596 -6.35 -46.04 6.24
C VAL A 596 -6.83 -45.95 4.79
N ALA A 597 -6.48 -46.95 3.96
CA ALA A 597 -6.75 -46.97 2.51
C ALA A 597 -8.21 -46.69 2.11
N LYS A 598 -9.17 -47.04 2.98
CA LYS A 598 -10.60 -46.80 2.77
C LYS A 598 -11.01 -45.33 2.88
N ASP A 599 -10.23 -44.51 3.57
CA ASP A 599 -10.60 -43.13 3.91
C ASP A 599 -10.13 -42.10 2.87
N TYR A 600 -9.13 -42.45 2.05
CA TYR A 600 -8.52 -41.55 1.07
C TYR A 600 -8.66 -41.99 -0.40
N MET A 601 -9.03 -43.25 -0.68
CA MET A 601 -9.25 -43.70 -2.06
C MET A 601 -10.53 -43.10 -2.66
N PRO A 602 -10.47 -42.45 -3.83
CA PRO A 602 -11.65 -41.84 -4.45
C PRO A 602 -12.64 -42.90 -4.93
N THR A 603 -13.93 -42.64 -4.72
CA THR A 603 -15.02 -43.54 -5.15
C THR A 603 -15.35 -43.42 -6.64
N LYS A 604 -14.92 -42.33 -7.29
CA LYS A 604 -15.11 -42.06 -8.72
C LYS A 604 -13.78 -41.80 -9.43
N ARG A 605 -13.68 -42.22 -10.70
CA ARG A 605 -12.50 -41.94 -11.54
C ARG A 605 -12.37 -40.43 -11.76
N GLY A 606 -11.20 -39.88 -11.45
CA GLY A 606 -10.87 -38.46 -11.63
C GLY A 606 -11.03 -37.57 -10.40
N GLU A 607 -11.47 -38.10 -9.25
CA GLU A 607 -11.49 -37.34 -7.99
C GLU A 607 -10.12 -37.38 -7.29
N PRO A 608 -9.70 -36.28 -6.64
CA PRO A 608 -8.41 -36.21 -5.93
C PRO A 608 -8.40 -37.10 -4.69
N ILE A 609 -7.23 -37.64 -4.34
CA ILE A 609 -7.00 -38.42 -3.11
C ILE A 609 -7.03 -37.46 -1.92
N ARG A 610 -7.93 -37.67 -0.94
CA ARG A 610 -8.08 -36.77 0.22
C ARG A 610 -7.44 -37.34 1.48
N LEU A 611 -6.44 -36.64 2.01
CA LEU A 611 -5.75 -36.99 3.26
C LEU A 611 -6.16 -36.01 4.36
N LYS A 612 -6.47 -36.50 5.56
CA LYS A 612 -6.75 -35.65 6.73
C LYS A 612 -5.51 -35.59 7.63
N ARG A 613 -5.18 -34.40 8.11
CA ARG A 613 -4.02 -34.15 8.99
C ARG A 613 -4.43 -33.26 10.14
N ASP A 614 -4.19 -33.72 11.36
CA ASP A 614 -4.40 -32.99 12.61
C ASP A 614 -3.11 -32.46 13.24
N VAL A 615 -1.97 -32.84 12.66
CA VAL A 615 -0.62 -32.43 13.05
C VAL A 615 -0.06 -31.37 12.12
N VAL A 616 0.69 -30.43 12.68
CA VAL A 616 1.45 -29.41 11.93
C VAL A 616 2.87 -29.33 12.47
N LEU A 617 3.85 -29.43 11.58
CA LEU A 617 5.25 -29.19 11.89
C LEU A 617 5.55 -27.68 11.86
N LEU A 618 6.14 -27.18 12.94
CA LEU A 618 6.61 -25.80 13.08
C LEU A 618 8.12 -25.78 12.91
N THR A 619 8.58 -25.28 11.76
CA THR A 619 10.01 -25.19 11.45
C THR A 619 10.26 -24.10 10.42
N ASP A 620 11.38 -23.39 10.61
CA ASP A 620 11.91 -22.43 9.64
C ASP A 620 13.04 -23.08 8.78
N ASP A 621 13.40 -24.35 9.04
CA ASP A 621 14.40 -25.10 8.27
C ASP A 621 13.82 -25.60 6.94
N ARG A 622 14.41 -25.13 5.84
CA ARG A 622 14.02 -25.49 4.47
C ARG A 622 14.15 -26.99 4.18
N ASN A 623 15.15 -27.68 4.72
CA ASN A 623 15.36 -29.10 4.47
C ASN A 623 14.30 -29.94 5.17
N LEU A 624 14.02 -29.62 6.43
CA LEU A 624 12.97 -30.30 7.20
C LEU A 624 11.59 -30.00 6.62
N HIS A 625 11.37 -28.76 6.15
CA HIS A 625 10.16 -28.37 5.42
C HIS A 625 9.95 -29.21 4.15
N LEU A 626 11.01 -29.43 3.34
CA LEU A 626 10.95 -30.28 2.16
C LEU A 626 10.68 -31.75 2.51
N LYS A 627 11.34 -32.30 3.53
CA LYS A 627 11.13 -33.67 4.00
C LYS A 627 9.69 -33.90 4.50
N ALA A 628 9.12 -32.96 5.23
CA ALA A 628 7.74 -33.05 5.69
C ALA A 628 6.75 -32.93 4.52
N HIS A 629 7.04 -32.06 3.54
CA HIS A 629 6.22 -31.93 2.34
C HIS A 629 6.18 -33.22 1.50
N THR A 630 7.30 -33.97 1.36
CA THR A 630 7.32 -35.25 0.63
C THR A 630 6.52 -36.36 1.33
N HIS A 631 6.30 -36.24 2.63
CA HIS A 631 5.52 -37.20 3.43
C HIS A 631 4.08 -36.74 3.70
N ASN A 632 3.60 -35.71 3.00
CA ASN A 632 2.25 -35.12 3.18
C ASN A 632 1.98 -34.65 4.62
N VAL A 633 3.02 -34.21 5.33
CA VAL A 633 2.89 -33.53 6.62
C VAL A 633 2.77 -32.02 6.37
N PRO A 634 1.76 -31.33 6.95
CA PRO A 634 1.63 -29.88 6.85
C PRO A 634 2.74 -29.17 7.63
N VAL A 635 3.29 -28.09 7.06
CA VAL A 635 4.39 -27.33 7.66
C VAL A 635 4.09 -25.84 7.61
N LYS A 636 4.39 -25.11 8.70
CA LYS A 636 4.35 -23.64 8.75
C LYS A 636 5.47 -23.09 9.62
N GLU A 637 5.87 -21.86 9.33
CA GLU A 637 6.69 -21.06 10.25
C GLU A 637 5.86 -20.65 11.47
N ILE A 638 6.48 -20.44 12.64
CA ILE A 638 5.75 -20.10 13.88
C ILE A 638 4.95 -18.81 13.73
N GLN A 639 5.57 -17.77 13.15
CA GLN A 639 4.91 -16.46 12.98
C GLN A 639 3.75 -16.55 11.99
N GLU A 640 3.92 -17.33 10.91
CA GLU A 640 2.87 -17.57 9.92
C GLU A 640 1.68 -18.35 10.55
N PHE A 641 1.97 -19.34 11.39
CA PHE A 641 0.95 -20.11 12.09
C PHE A 641 0.18 -19.27 13.12
N ILE A 642 0.85 -18.39 13.86
CA ILE A 642 0.21 -17.44 14.78
C ILE A 642 -0.70 -16.46 14.02
N GLN A 643 -0.21 -15.89 12.91
CA GLN A 643 -1.00 -15.01 12.07
C GLN A 643 -2.22 -15.72 11.47
N TRP A 644 -2.06 -16.98 11.04
CA TRP A 644 -3.12 -17.81 10.51
C TRP A 644 -4.20 -18.12 11.56
N SER A 645 -3.78 -18.51 12.77
CA SER A 645 -4.69 -18.83 13.87
C SER A 645 -5.38 -17.61 14.47
N GLY A 646 -4.92 -16.39 14.13
CA GLY A 646 -5.47 -15.14 14.62
C GLY A 646 -5.14 -14.87 16.09
N LEU A 647 -4.08 -15.52 16.59
CA LEU A 647 -3.62 -15.41 17.96
C LEU A 647 -2.91 -14.11 18.24
#